data_AF-A0A8H4J9B5-F1
#
_entry.id   AF-A0A8H4J9B5-F1
#
_cell.length_a   1.000
_cell.length_b   1.000
_cell.length_c   1.000
_cell.angle_alpha   90.00
_cell.angle_beta   90.00
_cell.angle_gamma   90.00
#
_symmetry.space_group_name_H-M   'P 1'
#
loop_
_entity.id
_entity.type
_entity.pdbx_description
1 polymer ?
#
loop_
_entity_poly.entity_id
_entity_poly.type
_entity_poly.pdbx_seq_one_letter_code
_entity_poly.pdbx_strand_id
1 'polypeptide(L)'
;MPSGGTRSDGAGHIALDDVEHAPSGKVNDQGRVDVRFHDSPQILKAWCKRFQFKFGGDAADTPLSQAETTCGNDTPGIATLASPRLNIAIHVVGSRGDVQPFIPIAQMLSRPPFNHRVRICTHPVFKDFIEGQGIEFFSIGGDPEALMAYMVKNPSLLPSLKSVKDGDISKRRKEMWEIMHGAWRSCIEAGDGMAGAMKAANIQSPKDLFIADAIMANPPSMAHIHCAEKLGIPLHIVFTMPWSPTEIFSHPLAAMSYGDADAAVANYLSFMMLELLTWQGLGDLINKLRTQILRLDPISPMWGYQLLSRLRVPHSYLWSKSLIPKPSDWASHINVTGFSFLPLASSYTPPPDLVTFLEKGTPPIYIGFGSIVVEDPQALTNLVYNAVKLANVRAVVSQGWGTLGGEDVGVPENVYLIGNCPHDWLFQRVSAVVHHGGAGTTAAGIAAGRPTVVVPFFGDQPFWGQMIARAGAGPTPIPFKKMTAESLAASILFALNPEVKEAVQRLAQTIMQEEGASNAAMDFLNRLGVDDLRCDLCPDRLAIWKHKSTGTRLSSFAMTCLVDKKLVQPNDNKLLQHKHWYVNEGAEHPIIGAVAAVSGLFTALGTAASDYHGRLKERRRPVASSSETLHQPSSSATVVDEGAEFPTSSKNNTKDHDGILKGFLDSNPLTPMEMETIAYKIATKSLRTAEPDVAKTQRAPTAYDKQKAAWRAQEQGINGHAYYTARATGRFAVDVTKASLKAPVAFFYNIANGFHNYPSYSFGATEVRRRGEVTGLGRGLRVAGEEFVLGFWDAFSGVVMKPYESTKDEGARGFGKGVLRGARGFAYNLGACEFPIVIWPPQGRQTPCTTQC
;
A
#
# COMPACT_ATOMS: atom_id res chain seq x y z
N MET A 1 -11.48 5.67 38.67
CA MET A 1 -12.65 5.55 37.78
C MET A 1 -12.45 4.30 36.94
N PRO A 2 -13.49 3.46 36.74
CA PRO A 2 -13.32 2.04 36.50
C PRO A 2 -12.60 1.76 35.18
N SER A 3 -11.79 0.70 35.23
CA SER A 3 -10.90 0.17 34.19
C SER A 3 -11.68 -0.48 33.06
N GLY A 4 -11.83 0.22 31.93
CA GLY A 4 -12.46 -0.33 30.73
C GLY A 4 -11.55 -1.34 30.03
N GLY A 5 -11.93 -2.62 30.08
CA GLY A 5 -11.23 -3.73 29.45
C GLY A 5 -12.06 -4.29 28.30
N THR A 6 -11.45 -4.47 27.13
CA THR A 6 -12.07 -5.18 26.00
C THR A 6 -12.33 -6.64 26.37
N ARG A 7 -13.59 -7.10 26.28
CA ARG A 7 -13.94 -8.52 26.41
C ARG A 7 -14.33 -9.06 25.03
N SER A 8 -13.78 -10.21 24.66
CA SER A 8 -14.07 -10.92 23.41
C SER A 8 -14.72 -12.24 23.76
N ASP A 9 -16.04 -12.35 23.58
CA ASP A 9 -16.82 -13.57 23.89
C ASP A 9 -16.83 -14.61 22.76
N GLY A 10 -15.94 -14.47 21.77
CA GLY A 10 -15.74 -15.43 20.69
C GLY A 10 -15.44 -14.76 19.36
N ALA A 11 -15.20 -15.58 18.33
CA ALA A 11 -14.97 -15.09 16.98
C ALA A 11 -16.22 -14.36 16.45
N GLY A 12 -16.13 -13.03 16.30
CA GLY A 12 -17.20 -12.21 15.74
C GLY A 12 -17.98 -11.35 16.74
N HIS A 13 -17.51 -11.18 17.98
CA HIS A 13 -18.10 -10.24 18.92
C HIS A 13 -17.02 -9.35 19.57
N ILE A 14 -17.14 -8.03 19.38
CA ILE A 14 -16.33 -7.01 20.09
C ILE A 14 -17.33 -6.13 20.83
N ALA A 15 -17.26 -6.13 22.16
CA ALA A 15 -18.02 -5.24 23.04
C ALA A 15 -17.03 -4.34 23.81
N LEU A 16 -17.36 -3.05 23.91
CA LEU A 16 -16.65 -2.09 24.75
C LEU A 16 -17.49 -1.85 26.01
N ASP A 17 -17.10 -2.48 27.13
CA ASP A 17 -17.71 -2.42 28.46
C ASP A 17 -19.07 -3.11 28.69
N ASP A 18 -19.29 -3.47 29.96
CA ASP A 18 -20.41 -4.23 30.55
C ASP A 18 -21.70 -3.39 30.72
N VAL A 19 -21.92 -2.44 29.80
CA VAL A 19 -23.10 -1.57 29.81
C VAL A 19 -23.98 -1.99 28.64
N GLU A 20 -25.27 -2.23 28.86
CA GLU A 20 -26.29 -2.62 27.85
C GLU A 20 -26.37 -1.69 26.60
N HIS A 21 -25.55 -0.64 26.52
CA HIS A 21 -25.61 0.47 25.57
C HIS A 21 -24.31 0.64 24.73
N ALA A 22 -23.40 -0.34 24.72
CA ALA A 22 -22.10 -0.26 24.04
C ALA A 22 -22.18 -0.42 22.50
N PRO A 23 -21.27 0.20 21.72
CA PRO A 23 -21.15 -0.06 20.29
C PRO A 23 -20.76 -1.53 20.05
N SER A 24 -21.47 -2.21 19.17
CA SER A 24 -21.20 -3.61 18.82
C SER A 24 -21.13 -3.80 17.30
N GLY A 25 -20.34 -4.77 16.86
CA GLY A 25 -20.18 -5.10 15.44
C GLY A 25 -20.43 -6.58 15.15
N LYS A 26 -21.16 -6.90 14.07
CA LYS A 26 -21.39 -8.25 13.56
C LYS A 26 -21.34 -8.23 12.03
N VAL A 27 -20.89 -9.29 11.37
CA VAL A 27 -20.80 -9.31 9.89
C VAL A 27 -22.03 -10.00 9.29
N ASN A 28 -22.61 -9.42 8.25
CA ASN A 28 -23.77 -9.98 7.55
C ASN A 28 -23.39 -10.88 6.35
N ASP A 29 -24.39 -11.56 5.80
CA ASP A 29 -24.26 -12.53 4.71
C ASP A 29 -23.80 -11.90 3.37
N GLN A 30 -23.78 -10.57 3.25
CA GLN A 30 -23.29 -9.83 2.09
C GLN A 30 -21.81 -9.42 2.23
N GLY A 31 -21.15 -9.85 3.31
CA GLY A 31 -19.74 -9.57 3.51
C GLY A 31 -19.40 -8.22 4.12
N ARG A 32 -20.39 -7.60 4.72
CA ARG A 32 -20.28 -6.24 5.17
C ARG A 32 -20.43 -6.19 6.70
N VAL A 33 -19.68 -5.29 7.35
CA VAL A 33 -19.65 -5.19 8.82
C VAL A 33 -20.85 -4.38 9.30
N ASP A 34 -21.86 -5.03 9.89
CA ASP A 34 -22.91 -4.35 10.64
C ASP A 34 -22.30 -3.76 11.91
N VAL A 35 -22.43 -2.46 12.11
CA VAL A 35 -21.98 -1.76 13.32
C VAL A 35 -23.16 -1.03 13.92
N ARG A 36 -23.48 -1.31 15.18
CA ARG A 36 -24.53 -0.64 15.93
C ARG A 36 -23.90 0.44 16.81
N PHE A 37 -24.15 1.70 16.49
CA PHE A 37 -23.62 2.85 17.23
C PHE A 37 -24.66 3.41 18.19
N HIS A 38 -24.68 2.89 19.43
CA HIS A 38 -25.48 3.41 20.55
C HIS A 38 -27.01 3.42 20.35
N ASP A 39 -27.78 3.43 21.44
CA ASP A 39 -29.25 3.54 21.38
C ASP A 39 -29.76 5.00 21.31
N SER A 40 -28.86 6.01 21.39
CA SER A 40 -29.25 7.44 21.36
C SER A 40 -28.58 8.24 20.22
N PRO A 41 -29.32 8.54 19.13
CA PRO A 41 -28.80 9.26 17.95
C PRO A 41 -28.27 10.67 18.25
N GLN A 42 -28.80 11.35 19.28
CA GLN A 42 -28.48 12.75 19.59
C GLN A 42 -27.09 12.91 20.23
N ILE A 43 -26.69 11.96 21.08
CA ILE A 43 -25.36 11.98 21.74
C ILE A 43 -24.26 11.69 20.71
N LEU A 44 -24.50 10.74 19.80
CA LEU A 44 -23.60 10.41 18.70
C LEU A 44 -23.39 11.60 17.74
N LYS A 45 -24.46 12.32 17.43
CA LYS A 45 -24.44 13.53 16.59
C LYS A 45 -23.64 14.67 17.23
N ALA A 46 -23.82 14.91 18.53
CA ALA A 46 -23.06 15.93 19.27
C ALA A 46 -21.56 15.60 19.34
N TRP A 47 -21.21 14.32 19.53
CA TRP A 47 -19.82 13.85 19.50
C TRP A 47 -19.19 14.01 18.10
N CYS A 48 -19.89 13.60 17.05
CA CYS A 48 -19.40 13.70 15.67
C CYS A 48 -19.19 15.16 15.23
N LYS A 49 -20.14 16.07 15.50
CA LYS A 49 -19.96 17.49 15.20
C LYS A 49 -18.72 18.07 15.90
N ARG A 50 -18.50 17.71 17.16
CA ARG A 50 -17.32 18.16 17.92
C ARG A 50 -16.01 17.56 17.40
N PHE A 51 -16.07 16.38 16.76
CA PHE A 51 -14.92 15.69 16.16
C PHE A 51 -14.60 16.21 14.75
N GLN A 52 -15.61 16.44 13.90
CA GLN A 52 -15.46 17.01 12.55
C GLN A 52 -14.87 18.43 12.57
N PHE A 53 -15.33 19.30 13.49
CA PHE A 53 -14.79 20.66 13.66
C PHE A 53 -13.31 20.70 14.06
N LYS A 54 -12.72 19.61 14.57
CA LYS A 54 -11.30 19.57 14.95
C LYS A 54 -10.34 19.36 13.77
N PHE A 55 -10.82 18.80 12.65
CA PHE A 55 -10.01 18.58 11.44
C PHE A 55 -10.27 19.65 10.36
N GLY A 56 -11.37 20.40 10.49
CA GLY A 56 -11.62 21.64 9.75
C GLY A 56 -10.78 22.79 10.31
N GLY A 57 -9.46 22.71 10.19
CA GLY A 57 -8.60 23.86 10.44
C GLY A 57 -8.73 24.89 9.31
N ASP A 58 -8.99 26.14 9.69
CA ASP A 58 -8.89 27.36 8.86
C ASP A 58 -7.43 27.59 8.40
N ALA A 59 -6.90 26.68 7.58
CA ALA A 59 -5.79 27.02 6.71
C ALA A 59 -6.42 27.70 5.51
N ALA A 60 -6.37 29.03 5.50
CA ALA A 60 -6.92 29.94 4.48
C ALA A 60 -7.25 29.21 3.17
N ASP A 61 -8.55 28.97 2.96
CA ASP A 61 -9.11 28.61 1.66
C ASP A 61 -8.77 29.75 0.71
N THR A 62 -7.58 29.69 0.12
CA THR A 62 -7.32 30.41 -1.10
C THR A 62 -7.98 29.53 -2.16
N PRO A 63 -9.15 29.88 -2.71
CA PRO A 63 -9.63 29.19 -3.88
C PRO A 63 -8.48 29.15 -4.88
N LEU A 64 -8.21 27.98 -5.45
CA LEU A 64 -7.39 27.89 -6.64
C LEU A 64 -8.12 28.75 -7.67
N SER A 65 -7.73 30.02 -7.76
CA SER A 65 -8.11 30.90 -8.85
C SER A 65 -7.89 30.09 -10.11
N GLN A 66 -8.94 29.91 -10.90
CA GLN A 66 -8.77 29.61 -12.31
C GLN A 66 -7.94 30.76 -12.85
N ALA A 67 -6.62 30.65 -12.79
CA ALA A 67 -5.72 31.51 -13.52
C ALA A 67 -5.93 31.11 -14.98
N GLU A 68 -7.00 31.63 -15.58
CA GLU A 68 -7.01 31.92 -17.00
C GLU A 68 -5.67 32.61 -17.26
N THR A 69 -4.78 31.89 -17.92
CA THR A 69 -3.45 32.38 -18.26
C THR A 69 -3.64 33.40 -19.37
N THR A 70 -4.16 34.57 -19.02
CA THR A 70 -3.98 35.77 -19.83
C THR A 70 -2.51 36.10 -19.73
N CYS A 71 -1.77 35.74 -20.77
CA CYS A 71 -0.39 36.17 -20.99
C CYS A 71 -0.36 37.70 -20.96
N GLY A 72 -0.05 38.26 -19.80
CA GLY A 72 0.44 39.62 -19.67
C GLY A 72 1.88 39.66 -20.13
N ASN A 73 2.10 40.10 -21.37
CA ASN A 73 3.39 40.62 -21.81
C ASN A 73 3.74 41.79 -20.89
N ASP A 74 4.80 41.68 -20.09
CA ASP A 74 5.79 42.74 -19.81
C ASP A 74 6.73 42.33 -18.66
N THR A 75 7.57 41.33 -18.92
CA THR A 75 8.93 41.22 -18.34
C THR A 75 9.76 40.30 -19.24
N PRO A 76 10.70 40.82 -20.05
CA PRO A 76 11.50 39.99 -20.94
C PRO A 76 12.57 39.25 -20.15
N GLY A 77 12.31 37.98 -19.79
CA GLY A 77 13.33 37.09 -19.21
C GLY A 77 12.86 35.80 -18.53
N ILE A 78 11.59 35.67 -18.14
CA ILE A 78 11.03 34.46 -17.45
C ILE A 78 9.89 33.85 -18.28
N ALA A 79 9.98 33.93 -19.60
CA ALA A 79 9.08 33.20 -20.48
C ALA A 79 9.54 31.74 -20.60
N THR A 80 8.73 30.81 -20.07
CA THR A 80 8.78 29.35 -20.32
C THR A 80 10.01 28.58 -19.83
N LEU A 81 10.36 28.65 -18.54
CA LEU A 81 11.26 27.65 -17.96
C LEU A 81 10.54 26.29 -17.85
N ALA A 82 10.96 25.33 -18.67
CA ALA A 82 10.45 23.95 -18.66
C ALA A 82 10.40 23.39 -17.23
N SER A 83 9.29 22.72 -16.87
CA SER A 83 9.17 22.04 -15.58
C SER A 83 10.28 20.99 -15.43
N PRO A 84 10.88 20.83 -14.25
CA PRO A 84 11.85 19.76 -14.04
C PRO A 84 11.21 18.41 -14.35
N ARG A 85 11.96 17.56 -15.05
CA ARG A 85 11.57 16.17 -15.29
C ARG A 85 11.61 15.39 -13.98
N LEU A 86 10.53 14.67 -13.68
CA LEU A 86 10.36 13.86 -12.48
C LEU A 86 10.29 12.37 -12.83
N ASN A 87 10.76 11.53 -11.92
CA ASN A 87 10.49 10.11 -11.87
C ASN A 87 9.26 9.86 -10.99
N ILE A 88 8.17 9.36 -11.57
CA ILE A 88 6.90 9.17 -10.88
C ILE A 88 6.62 7.67 -10.74
N ALA A 89 6.48 7.21 -9.50
CA ALA A 89 6.03 5.85 -9.20
C ALA A 89 4.52 5.85 -8.96
N ILE A 90 3.78 5.08 -9.76
CA ILE A 90 2.33 4.92 -9.60
C ILE A 90 2.03 3.56 -8.95
N HIS A 91 1.74 3.54 -7.66
CA HIS A 91 1.41 2.31 -6.93
C HIS A 91 -0.06 1.95 -7.10
N VAL A 92 -0.34 0.82 -7.74
CA VAL A 92 -1.73 0.35 -7.93
C VAL A 92 -1.84 -1.11 -7.52
N VAL A 93 -2.71 -1.39 -6.56
CA VAL A 93 -3.08 -2.75 -6.15
C VAL A 93 -4.54 -2.97 -6.47
N GLY A 94 -4.86 -4.02 -7.22
CA GLY A 94 -6.23 -4.32 -7.62
C GLY A 94 -6.33 -5.10 -8.93
N SER A 95 -7.54 -5.17 -9.44
CA SER A 95 -7.87 -5.82 -10.70
C SER A 95 -7.51 -4.96 -11.91
N ARG A 96 -7.81 -5.44 -13.12
CA ARG A 96 -7.70 -4.63 -14.35
C ARG A 96 -8.49 -3.32 -14.25
N GLY A 97 -9.64 -3.32 -13.57
CA GLY A 97 -10.46 -2.13 -13.38
C GLY A 97 -9.79 -1.05 -12.51
N ASP A 98 -8.84 -1.43 -11.67
CA ASP A 98 -8.04 -0.51 -10.86
C ASP A 98 -6.81 0.00 -11.61
N VAL A 99 -6.16 -0.88 -12.39
CA VAL A 99 -4.91 -0.56 -13.11
C VAL A 99 -5.14 0.25 -14.37
N GLN A 100 -6.12 -0.13 -15.20
CA GLN A 100 -6.36 0.47 -16.50
C GLN A 100 -6.57 2.00 -16.45
N PRO A 101 -7.31 2.58 -15.47
CA PRO A 101 -7.49 4.03 -15.37
C PRO A 101 -6.20 4.84 -15.17
N PHE A 102 -5.12 4.23 -14.66
CA PHE A 102 -3.84 4.93 -14.46
C PHE A 102 -2.98 5.02 -15.71
N ILE A 103 -3.20 4.15 -16.71
CA ILE A 103 -2.44 4.14 -17.97
C ILE A 103 -2.56 5.47 -18.72
N PRO A 104 -3.76 6.00 -19.03
CA PRO A 104 -3.87 7.27 -19.74
C PRO A 104 -3.34 8.44 -18.89
N ILE A 105 -3.45 8.40 -17.56
CA ILE A 105 -2.83 9.41 -16.66
C ILE A 105 -1.30 9.38 -16.80
N ALA A 106 -0.70 8.18 -16.78
CA ALA A 106 0.73 8.00 -16.97
C ALA A 106 1.19 8.46 -18.37
N GLN A 107 0.40 8.20 -19.41
CA GLN A 107 0.66 8.67 -20.76
C GLN A 107 0.64 10.20 -20.85
N MET A 108 -0.31 10.87 -20.18
CA MET A 108 -0.36 12.34 -20.11
C MET A 108 0.88 12.91 -19.42
N LEU A 109 1.27 12.37 -18.27
CA LEU A 109 2.46 12.81 -17.54
C LEU A 109 3.78 12.55 -18.30
N SER A 110 3.82 11.52 -19.15
CA SER A 110 5.02 11.13 -19.90
C SER A 110 5.22 11.92 -21.20
N ARG A 111 4.16 12.50 -21.75
CA ARG A 111 4.21 13.23 -23.03
C ARG A 111 4.66 14.69 -22.86
N PRO A 112 5.09 15.38 -23.93
CA PRO A 112 5.32 16.82 -23.90
C PRO A 112 4.06 17.57 -23.47
N PRO A 113 4.17 18.67 -22.69
CA PRO A 113 5.41 19.34 -22.29
C PRO A 113 6.09 18.77 -21.03
N PHE A 114 5.45 17.85 -20.30
CA PHE A 114 5.91 17.39 -18.98
C PHE A 114 7.12 16.45 -19.04
N ASN A 115 7.12 15.53 -19.99
CA ASN A 115 8.21 14.58 -20.26
C ASN A 115 8.67 13.80 -19.01
N HIS A 116 7.80 13.56 -18.03
CA HIS A 116 8.15 12.80 -16.83
C HIS A 116 8.46 11.34 -17.17
N ARG A 117 9.28 10.68 -16.35
CA ARG A 117 9.49 9.24 -16.44
C ARG A 117 8.52 8.57 -15.49
N VAL A 118 7.50 7.91 -16.03
CA VAL A 118 6.43 7.32 -15.23
C VAL A 118 6.51 5.82 -15.30
N ARG A 119 6.42 5.15 -14.16
CA ARG A 119 6.25 3.70 -14.07
C ARG A 119 4.99 3.35 -13.28
N ILE A 120 4.25 2.35 -13.76
CA ILE A 120 3.13 1.76 -13.04
C ILE A 120 3.64 0.54 -12.28
N CYS A 121 3.51 0.61 -10.96
CA CYS A 121 3.95 -0.40 -10.02
C CYS A 121 2.74 -1.24 -9.58
N THR A 122 2.61 -2.45 -10.11
CA THR A 122 1.44 -3.31 -9.86
C THR A 122 1.79 -4.80 -9.98
N HIS A 123 0.77 -5.66 -10.03
CA HIS A 123 0.91 -7.11 -10.08
C HIS A 123 1.61 -7.59 -11.37
N PRO A 124 2.42 -8.65 -11.31
CA PRO A 124 3.14 -9.22 -12.47
C PRO A 124 2.30 -9.46 -13.72
N VAL A 125 1.04 -9.89 -13.53
CA VAL A 125 0.12 -10.25 -14.63
C VAL A 125 -0.21 -9.08 -15.56
N PHE A 126 0.00 -7.84 -15.12
CA PHE A 126 -0.30 -6.65 -15.92
C PHE A 126 0.91 -6.10 -16.70
N LYS A 127 2.09 -6.75 -16.61
CA LYS A 127 3.31 -6.28 -17.29
C LYS A 127 3.09 -6.02 -18.78
N ASP A 128 2.70 -7.05 -19.53
CA ASP A 128 2.54 -6.96 -20.99
C ASP A 128 1.45 -5.95 -21.37
N PHE A 129 0.39 -5.86 -20.55
CA PHE A 129 -0.68 -4.89 -20.76
C PHE A 129 -0.21 -3.44 -20.60
N ILE A 130 0.64 -3.15 -19.61
CA ILE A 130 1.17 -1.80 -19.34
C ILE A 130 2.25 -1.43 -20.36
N GLU A 131 3.20 -2.33 -20.61
CA GLU A 131 4.30 -2.10 -21.56
C GLU A 131 3.77 -1.96 -23.00
N GLY A 132 2.73 -2.72 -23.36
CA GLY A 132 2.04 -2.59 -24.65
C GLY A 132 1.38 -1.22 -24.87
N GLN A 133 1.21 -0.41 -23.81
CA GLN A 133 0.69 0.96 -23.86
C GLN A 133 1.82 2.02 -23.81
N GLY A 134 3.08 1.59 -23.85
CA GLY A 134 4.26 2.45 -23.88
C GLY A 134 4.64 3.05 -22.52
N ILE A 135 4.22 2.44 -21.41
CA ILE A 135 4.51 2.89 -20.03
C ILE A 135 5.44 1.89 -19.35
N GLU A 136 6.40 2.37 -18.54
CA GLU A 136 7.29 1.50 -17.77
C GLU A 136 6.49 0.71 -16.71
N PHE A 137 6.79 -0.58 -16.56
CA PHE A 137 6.20 -1.45 -15.56
C PHE A 137 7.18 -1.73 -14.42
N PHE A 138 6.67 -1.90 -13.19
CA PHE A 138 7.43 -2.49 -12.08
C PHE A 138 6.55 -3.46 -11.25
N SER A 139 7.06 -4.64 -10.99
CA SER A 139 6.38 -5.65 -10.20
C SER A 139 6.47 -5.36 -8.70
N ILE A 140 5.32 -5.22 -8.07
CA ILE A 140 5.21 -5.21 -6.60
C ILE A 140 4.80 -6.58 -6.04
N GLY A 141 4.67 -7.61 -6.88
CA GLY A 141 4.20 -8.93 -6.48
C GLY A 141 2.70 -8.99 -6.24
N GLY A 142 2.26 -10.02 -5.52
CA GLY A 142 0.84 -10.33 -5.31
C GLY A 142 0.14 -10.87 -6.55
N ASP A 143 -1.03 -11.45 -6.33
CA ASP A 143 -1.88 -12.04 -7.37
C ASP A 143 -3.31 -11.51 -7.23
N PRO A 144 -3.78 -10.65 -8.16
CA PRO A 144 -5.09 -10.02 -8.05
C PRO A 144 -6.22 -11.04 -8.16
N GLU A 145 -6.03 -12.13 -8.91
CA GLU A 145 -7.04 -13.18 -9.05
C GLU A 145 -7.23 -13.92 -7.71
N ALA A 146 -6.12 -14.33 -7.09
CA ALA A 146 -6.20 -14.99 -5.78
C ALA A 146 -6.77 -14.06 -4.70
N LEU A 147 -6.51 -12.75 -4.77
CA LEU A 147 -7.16 -11.76 -3.89
C LEU A 147 -8.66 -11.66 -4.15
N MET A 148 -9.09 -11.59 -5.42
CA MET A 148 -10.51 -11.55 -5.77
C MET A 148 -11.24 -12.83 -5.38
N ALA A 149 -10.67 -14.00 -5.66
CA ALA A 149 -11.23 -15.29 -5.26
C ALA A 149 -11.39 -15.40 -3.73
N TYR A 150 -10.43 -14.86 -2.97
CA TYR A 150 -10.55 -14.77 -1.52
C TYR A 150 -11.70 -13.85 -1.08
N MET A 151 -11.84 -12.67 -1.69
CA MET A 151 -12.93 -11.73 -1.39
C MET A 151 -14.30 -12.28 -1.80
N VAL A 152 -14.40 -13.08 -2.86
CA VAL A 152 -15.67 -13.73 -3.24
C VAL A 152 -16.04 -14.80 -2.21
N LYS A 153 -15.06 -15.62 -1.78
CA LYS A 153 -15.27 -16.66 -0.75
C LYS A 153 -15.52 -16.08 0.65
N ASN A 154 -14.90 -14.94 0.93
CA ASN A 154 -15.02 -14.20 2.18
C ASN A 154 -15.43 -12.77 1.84
N PRO A 155 -16.71 -12.54 1.48
CA PRO A 155 -17.16 -11.20 1.17
C PRO A 155 -16.98 -10.28 2.38
N SER A 156 -16.93 -10.89 3.57
CA SER A 156 -16.70 -10.32 4.90
C SER A 156 -15.30 -9.73 5.09
N LEU A 157 -15.22 -8.48 5.55
CA LEU A 157 -13.97 -7.86 6.03
C LEU A 157 -13.32 -8.62 7.20
N LEU A 158 -14.12 -9.32 8.01
CA LEU A 158 -13.60 -10.24 9.01
C LEU A 158 -13.48 -11.66 8.43
N PRO A 159 -12.29 -12.29 8.55
CA PRO A 159 -12.08 -13.65 8.05
C PRO A 159 -13.06 -14.64 8.70
N SER A 160 -13.68 -15.50 7.90
CA SER A 160 -14.48 -16.59 8.45
C SER A 160 -13.60 -17.59 9.24
N LEU A 161 -14.17 -18.25 10.26
CA LEU A 161 -13.48 -19.30 11.03
C LEU A 161 -12.94 -20.42 10.13
N LYS A 162 -13.55 -20.65 8.97
CA LYS A 162 -13.11 -21.62 7.95
C LYS A 162 -11.82 -21.14 7.27
N SER A 163 -11.77 -19.89 6.83
CA SER A 163 -10.57 -19.26 6.24
C SER A 163 -9.40 -19.10 7.20
N VAL A 164 -9.67 -19.00 8.51
CA VAL A 164 -8.62 -19.06 9.55
C VAL A 164 -8.00 -20.47 9.63
N LYS A 165 -8.84 -21.52 9.59
CA LYS A 165 -8.40 -22.93 9.66
C LYS A 165 -7.64 -23.38 8.41
N ASP A 166 -8.03 -22.89 7.23
CA ASP A 166 -7.42 -23.26 5.95
C ASP A 166 -6.07 -22.56 5.70
N GLY A 167 -5.66 -21.62 6.57
CA GLY A 167 -4.37 -20.94 6.50
C GLY A 167 -4.30 -19.80 5.47
N ASP A 168 -5.42 -19.48 4.83
CA ASP A 168 -5.53 -18.44 3.80
C ASP A 168 -5.06 -17.07 4.31
N ILE A 169 -5.37 -16.73 5.56
CA ILE A 169 -4.97 -15.45 6.17
C ILE A 169 -3.45 -15.29 6.19
N SER A 170 -2.70 -16.34 6.54
CA SER A 170 -1.24 -16.28 6.58
C SER A 170 -0.66 -16.04 5.18
N LYS A 171 -1.22 -16.72 4.17
CA LYS A 171 -0.85 -16.51 2.76
C LYS A 171 -1.15 -15.08 2.30
N ARG A 172 -2.35 -14.57 2.59
CA ARG A 172 -2.75 -13.19 2.24
C ARG A 172 -1.87 -12.14 2.93
N ARG A 173 -1.53 -12.34 4.21
CA ARG A 173 -0.59 -11.46 4.94
C ARG A 173 0.80 -11.46 4.32
N LYS A 174 1.29 -12.62 3.88
CA LYS A 174 2.57 -12.73 3.17
C LYS A 174 2.53 -11.98 1.84
N GLU A 175 1.46 -12.12 1.07
CA GLU A 175 1.28 -11.39 -0.19
C GLU A 175 1.19 -9.88 0.05
N MET A 176 0.47 -9.42 1.08
CA MET A 176 0.43 -8.01 1.44
C MET A 176 1.81 -7.47 1.85
N TRP A 177 2.60 -8.27 2.56
CA TRP A 177 4.00 -7.95 2.83
C TRP A 177 4.84 -7.83 1.55
N GLU A 178 4.68 -8.76 0.60
CA GLU A 178 5.35 -8.72 -0.70
C GLU A 178 4.97 -7.45 -1.47
N ILE A 179 3.68 -7.09 -1.51
CA ILE A 179 3.15 -5.86 -2.11
C ILE A 179 3.78 -4.62 -1.49
N MET A 180 3.74 -4.49 -0.16
CA MET A 180 4.29 -3.32 0.53
C MET A 180 5.81 -3.19 0.37
N HIS A 181 6.52 -4.32 0.40
CA HIS A 181 7.96 -4.34 0.16
C HIS A 181 8.28 -4.03 -1.30
N GLY A 182 7.51 -4.57 -2.25
CA GLY A 182 7.60 -4.30 -3.68
C GLY A 182 7.35 -2.83 -4.01
N ALA A 183 6.37 -2.19 -3.37
CA ALA A 183 6.11 -0.76 -3.50
C ALA A 183 7.34 0.07 -3.10
N TRP A 184 7.99 -0.24 -1.97
CA TRP A 184 9.25 0.40 -1.58
C TRP A 184 10.36 0.19 -2.63
N ARG A 185 10.54 -1.05 -3.09
CA ARG A 185 11.54 -1.38 -4.13
C ARG A 185 11.28 -0.58 -5.41
N SER A 186 10.03 -0.45 -5.82
CA SER A 186 9.65 0.27 -7.05
C SER A 186 10.06 1.73 -7.06
N CYS A 187 10.20 2.34 -5.87
CA CYS A 187 10.67 3.70 -5.69
C CYS A 187 12.18 3.87 -5.84
N ILE A 188 12.99 2.81 -5.70
CA ILE A 188 14.45 2.93 -5.57
C ILE A 188 15.27 1.96 -6.43
N GLU A 189 14.64 0.93 -7.00
CA GLU A 189 15.30 -0.08 -7.83
C GLU A 189 15.07 0.21 -9.32
N ALA A 190 16.07 -0.14 -10.13
CA ALA A 190 15.93 -0.14 -11.60
C ALA A 190 15.25 -1.42 -12.11
N GLY A 191 14.94 -1.42 -13.40
CA GLY A 191 14.27 -2.53 -14.09
C GLY A 191 12.79 -2.65 -13.77
N ASP A 192 12.26 -3.85 -13.96
CA ASP A 192 10.83 -4.16 -13.92
C ASP A 192 10.38 -4.90 -12.64
N GLY A 193 11.27 -5.08 -11.67
CA GLY A 193 10.99 -5.76 -10.40
C GLY A 193 10.72 -7.27 -10.52
N MET A 194 10.78 -7.86 -11.72
CA MET A 194 10.53 -9.29 -11.97
C MET A 194 11.76 -10.17 -11.67
N ALA A 195 12.96 -9.61 -11.81
CA ALA A 195 14.21 -10.25 -11.48
C ALA A 195 14.66 -9.98 -10.03
N GLY A 196 15.85 -10.50 -9.66
CA GLY A 196 16.49 -10.18 -8.39
C GLY A 196 16.74 -8.68 -8.21
N ALA A 197 16.92 -8.23 -6.96
CA ALA A 197 17.04 -6.80 -6.63
C ALA A 197 18.20 -6.12 -7.39
N MET A 198 17.86 -5.17 -8.27
CA MET A 198 18.82 -4.35 -9.02
C MET A 198 19.05 -3.03 -8.30
N LYS A 199 20.08 -3.03 -7.44
CA LYS A 199 20.51 -1.85 -6.69
C LYS A 199 21.35 -0.92 -7.57
N ALA A 200 21.41 0.36 -7.19
CA ALA A 200 22.26 1.37 -7.83
C ALA A 200 23.70 0.91 -8.11
N ALA A 201 24.30 0.16 -7.18
CA ALA A 201 25.66 -0.35 -7.30
C ALA A 201 25.87 -1.39 -8.42
N ASN A 202 24.80 -2.04 -8.90
CA ASN A 202 24.86 -3.14 -9.86
C ASN A 202 24.45 -2.70 -11.27
N ILE A 203 24.14 -1.42 -11.46
CA ILE A 203 23.63 -0.88 -12.71
C ILE A 203 24.79 -0.33 -13.55
N GLN A 204 24.83 -0.73 -14.82
CA GLN A 204 25.88 -0.31 -15.75
C GLN A 204 25.66 1.10 -16.30
N SER A 205 24.40 1.46 -16.57
CA SER A 205 24.03 2.75 -17.16
C SER A 205 23.30 3.63 -16.15
N PRO A 206 23.77 4.86 -15.85
CA PRO A 206 23.07 5.80 -14.99
C PRO A 206 21.64 6.15 -15.44
N LYS A 207 21.32 5.94 -16.73
CA LYS A 207 19.97 6.19 -17.26
C LYS A 207 18.95 5.17 -16.76
N ASP A 208 19.41 3.99 -16.36
CA ASP A 208 18.52 2.92 -15.89
C ASP A 208 18.13 3.12 -14.42
N LEU A 209 18.90 3.93 -13.69
CA LEU A 209 18.60 4.32 -12.30
C LEU A 209 17.22 4.95 -12.22
N PHE A 210 16.51 4.61 -11.15
CA PHE A 210 15.24 5.21 -10.84
C PHE A 210 15.14 5.44 -9.35
N ILE A 211 14.91 6.70 -8.99
CA ILE A 211 14.55 7.13 -7.64
C ILE A 211 13.29 7.96 -7.81
N ALA A 212 12.21 7.61 -7.11
CA ALA A 212 10.95 8.32 -7.21
C ALA A 212 11.08 9.74 -6.62
N ASP A 213 10.62 10.74 -7.40
CA ASP A 213 10.56 12.14 -7.00
C ASP A 213 9.14 12.53 -6.55
N ALA A 214 8.14 11.72 -6.92
CA ALA A 214 6.76 11.81 -6.45
C ALA A 214 6.08 10.44 -6.55
N ILE A 215 5.07 10.21 -5.70
CA ILE A 215 4.25 9.00 -5.70
C ILE A 215 2.81 9.35 -6.01
N MET A 216 2.21 8.62 -6.93
CA MET A 216 0.76 8.52 -7.09
C MET A 216 0.34 7.13 -6.65
N ALA A 217 -0.77 6.96 -5.93
CA ALA A 217 -1.15 5.64 -5.44
C ALA A 217 -2.65 5.47 -5.28
N ASN A 218 -3.14 4.23 -5.35
CA ASN A 218 -4.44 3.89 -4.78
C ASN A 218 -4.31 3.44 -3.31
N PRO A 219 -5.35 3.64 -2.47
CA PRO A 219 -5.31 3.26 -1.05
C PRO A 219 -4.95 1.79 -0.78
N PRO A 220 -5.44 0.79 -1.56
CA PRO A 220 -5.10 -0.62 -1.36
C PRO A 220 -3.60 -0.97 -1.38
N SER A 221 -2.73 -0.09 -1.89
CA SER A 221 -1.28 -0.31 -1.90
C SER A 221 -0.63 -0.21 -0.51
N MET A 222 -1.24 0.49 0.46
CA MET A 222 -0.87 0.65 1.88
C MET A 222 0.53 1.20 2.21
N ALA A 223 1.55 0.98 1.38
CA ALA A 223 2.92 1.42 1.60
C ALA A 223 3.17 2.88 1.19
N HIS A 224 2.26 3.47 0.40
CA HIS A 224 2.42 4.77 -0.28
C HIS A 224 2.93 5.89 0.63
N ILE A 225 2.24 6.19 1.73
CA ILE A 225 2.56 7.32 2.63
C ILE A 225 3.85 7.07 3.41
N HIS A 226 4.16 5.82 3.72
CA HIS A 226 5.39 5.46 4.42
C HIS A 226 6.61 5.55 3.49
N CYS A 227 6.46 5.17 2.22
CA CYS A 227 7.48 5.39 1.20
C CYS A 227 7.72 6.89 0.95
N ALA A 228 6.62 7.66 0.85
CA ALA A 228 6.68 9.11 0.66
C ALA A 228 7.34 9.83 1.85
N GLU A 229 7.02 9.44 3.09
CA GLU A 229 7.67 9.91 4.32
C GLU A 229 9.18 9.61 4.30
N LYS A 230 9.56 8.39 3.94
CA LYS A 230 10.97 7.99 3.91
C LYS A 230 11.78 8.79 2.89
N LEU A 231 11.22 9.03 1.71
CA LEU A 231 11.88 9.75 0.62
C LEU A 231 11.77 11.26 0.77
N GLY A 232 10.83 11.76 1.58
CA GLY A 232 10.54 13.18 1.71
C GLY A 232 9.95 13.78 0.44
N ILE A 233 9.10 13.02 -0.26
CA ILE A 233 8.53 13.37 -1.57
C ILE A 233 6.99 13.52 -1.52
N PRO A 234 6.38 14.24 -2.47
CA PRO A 234 4.93 14.36 -2.56
C PRO A 234 4.23 13.01 -2.80
N LEU A 235 3.02 12.90 -2.26
CA LEU A 235 2.09 11.78 -2.44
C LEU A 235 0.73 12.32 -2.87
N HIS A 236 0.15 11.64 -3.85
CA HIS A 236 -1.22 11.88 -4.28
C HIS A 236 -1.99 10.57 -4.37
N ILE A 237 -3.18 10.54 -3.79
CA ILE A 237 -4.06 9.37 -3.84
C ILE A 237 -5.05 9.52 -4.99
N VAL A 238 -5.11 8.52 -5.86
CA VAL A 238 -6.08 8.47 -6.95
C VAL A 238 -6.87 7.18 -6.82
N PHE A 239 -8.20 7.27 -6.89
CA PHE A 239 -9.02 6.08 -6.73
C PHE A 239 -10.34 6.13 -7.47
N THR A 240 -10.90 4.94 -7.74
CA THR A 240 -12.14 4.76 -8.48
C THR A 240 -13.35 4.75 -7.56
N MET A 241 -13.23 4.36 -6.29
CA MET A 241 -14.33 4.38 -5.31
C MET A 241 -14.06 5.33 -4.14
N PRO A 242 -15.08 5.82 -3.43
CA PRO A 242 -14.88 6.70 -2.29
C PRO A 242 -14.07 6.03 -1.16
N TRP A 243 -13.06 6.74 -0.67
CA TRP A 243 -12.22 6.34 0.46
C TRP A 243 -12.09 7.44 1.54
N SER A 244 -12.56 8.65 1.25
CA SER A 244 -12.52 9.81 2.14
C SER A 244 -13.84 9.94 2.90
N PRO A 245 -13.81 10.22 4.22
CA PRO A 245 -15.00 10.41 5.02
C PRO A 245 -15.98 11.44 4.42
N THR A 246 -17.27 11.12 4.41
CA THR A 246 -18.35 12.05 4.04
C THR A 246 -19.68 11.66 4.70
N GLU A 247 -20.57 12.64 4.85
CA GLU A 247 -21.93 12.47 5.32
C GLU A 247 -22.91 11.95 4.25
N ILE A 248 -22.56 12.00 2.95
CA ILE A 248 -23.52 11.73 1.85
C ILE A 248 -23.75 10.25 1.58
N PHE A 249 -22.71 9.42 1.70
CA PHE A 249 -22.78 7.98 1.46
C PHE A 249 -21.79 7.24 2.36
N SER A 250 -22.09 5.98 2.66
CA SER A 250 -21.23 5.13 3.46
C SER A 250 -19.99 4.69 2.68
N HIS A 251 -18.98 4.22 3.40
CA HIS A 251 -17.82 3.59 2.78
C HIS A 251 -18.30 2.38 1.93
N PRO A 252 -17.90 2.24 0.65
CA PRO A 252 -18.41 1.18 -0.24
C PRO A 252 -18.25 -0.26 0.28
N LEU A 253 -17.14 -0.52 0.98
CA LEU A 253 -16.84 -1.79 1.66
C LEU A 253 -17.60 -2.03 2.98
N ALA A 254 -18.44 -1.09 3.43
CA ALA A 254 -19.31 -1.26 4.58
C ALA A 254 -20.77 -1.48 4.14
N ALA A 255 -21.50 -2.34 4.85
CA ALA A 255 -22.96 -2.29 4.96
C ALA A 255 -23.17 -2.20 6.42
N MET A 256 -23.80 -1.12 6.78
CA MET A 256 -24.29 -0.95 8.10
C MET A 256 -25.81 -0.85 7.98
N SER A 257 -26.50 -1.60 8.83
CA SER A 257 -27.85 -1.29 9.22
C SER A 257 -27.75 -0.32 10.39
N TYR A 258 -28.05 0.96 10.15
CA TYR A 258 -27.78 2.02 11.12
C TYR A 258 -28.88 2.23 12.17
N GLY A 259 -29.89 1.36 12.23
CA GLY A 259 -31.03 1.54 13.14
C GLY A 259 -31.63 2.94 13.01
N ASP A 260 -31.87 3.60 14.14
CA ASP A 260 -32.39 4.98 14.22
C ASP A 260 -31.30 6.07 14.20
N ALA A 261 -30.03 5.73 13.94
CA ALA A 261 -28.96 6.71 13.89
C ALA A 261 -29.11 7.67 12.69
N ASP A 262 -28.68 8.92 12.86
CA ASP A 262 -28.65 9.92 11.79
C ASP A 262 -27.75 9.41 10.64
N ALA A 263 -28.34 9.17 9.47
CA ALA A 263 -27.68 8.57 8.30
C ALA A 263 -26.39 9.30 7.91
N ALA A 264 -26.31 10.62 8.11
CA ALA A 264 -25.12 11.42 7.82
C ALA A 264 -23.94 11.02 8.72
N VAL A 265 -24.20 10.87 10.02
CA VAL A 265 -23.19 10.49 11.02
C VAL A 265 -22.73 9.04 10.78
N ALA A 266 -23.70 8.18 10.52
CA ALA A 266 -23.51 6.79 10.13
C ALA A 266 -22.57 6.63 8.91
N ASN A 267 -22.80 7.41 7.86
CA ASN A 267 -21.97 7.44 6.66
C ASN A 267 -20.53 7.85 6.97
N TYR A 268 -20.34 8.94 7.73
CA TYR A 268 -19.02 9.43 8.08
C TYR A 268 -18.24 8.40 8.92
N LEU A 269 -18.90 7.78 9.90
CA LEU A 269 -18.31 6.76 10.78
C LEU A 269 -17.85 5.50 10.03
N SER A 270 -18.46 5.16 8.90
CA SER A 270 -18.03 3.99 8.10
C SER A 270 -16.57 4.03 7.71
N PHE A 271 -16.11 5.20 7.28
CA PHE A 271 -14.75 5.38 6.79
C PHE A 271 -13.76 5.18 7.92
N MET A 272 -14.07 5.74 9.10
CA MET A 272 -13.23 5.60 10.30
C MET A 272 -13.15 4.14 10.74
N MET A 273 -14.28 3.44 10.76
CA MET A 273 -14.33 2.03 11.15
C MET A 273 -13.54 1.14 10.19
N LEU A 274 -13.67 1.34 8.88
CA LEU A 274 -12.94 0.53 7.92
C LEU A 274 -11.43 0.72 8.05
N GLU A 275 -10.97 1.96 8.17
CA GLU A 275 -9.54 2.23 8.35
C GLU A 275 -9.02 1.66 9.67
N LEU A 276 -9.82 1.71 10.74
CA LEU A 276 -9.48 1.08 12.02
C LEU A 276 -9.32 -0.45 11.87
N LEU A 277 -10.27 -1.12 11.22
CA LEU A 277 -10.20 -2.57 10.96
C LEU A 277 -9.00 -2.92 10.08
N THR A 278 -8.72 -2.11 9.06
CA THR A 278 -7.54 -2.25 8.20
C THR A 278 -6.26 -2.13 9.01
N TRP A 279 -6.18 -1.16 9.93
CA TRP A 279 -5.03 -0.98 10.81
C TRP A 279 -4.87 -2.12 11.81
N GLN A 280 -5.96 -2.63 12.40
CA GLN A 280 -5.90 -3.81 13.26
C GLN A 280 -5.42 -5.05 12.50
N GLY A 281 -5.80 -5.19 11.24
CA GLY A 281 -5.39 -6.28 10.37
C GLY A 281 -3.94 -6.20 9.89
N LEU A 282 -3.44 -5.02 9.54
CA LEU A 282 -2.16 -4.86 8.82
C LEU A 282 -1.12 -3.99 9.53
N GLY A 283 -1.46 -3.36 10.66
CA GLY A 283 -0.62 -2.38 11.36
C GLY A 283 0.72 -2.94 11.82
N ASP A 284 0.80 -4.23 12.15
CA ASP A 284 2.07 -4.91 12.49
C ASP A 284 2.97 -5.08 11.26
N LEU A 285 2.40 -5.42 10.08
CA LEU A 285 3.15 -5.49 8.82
C LEU A 285 3.61 -4.10 8.37
N ILE A 286 2.76 -3.08 8.53
CA ILE A 286 3.10 -1.68 8.28
C ILE A 286 4.26 -1.27 9.18
N ASN A 287 4.18 -1.53 10.48
CA ASN A 287 5.26 -1.19 11.41
C ASN A 287 6.53 -2.03 11.18
N LYS A 288 6.41 -3.26 10.69
CA LYS A 288 7.54 -4.07 10.24
C LYS A 288 8.23 -3.42 9.03
N LEU A 289 7.47 -2.95 8.04
CA LEU A 289 8.00 -2.22 6.88
C LEU A 289 8.72 -0.96 7.36
N ARG A 290 8.04 -0.15 8.19
CA ARG A 290 8.58 1.11 8.73
C ARG A 290 9.89 0.89 9.47
N THR A 291 9.94 -0.03 10.42
CA THR A 291 11.11 -0.18 11.31
C THR A 291 12.24 -1.01 10.71
N GLN A 292 11.92 -2.08 9.97
CA GLN A 292 12.93 -3.02 9.47
C GLN A 292 13.48 -2.61 8.10
N ILE A 293 12.64 -2.04 7.24
CA ILE A 293 13.00 -1.67 5.86
C ILE A 293 13.26 -0.16 5.75
N LEU A 294 12.28 0.66 6.11
CA LEU A 294 12.37 2.12 5.92
C LEU A 294 13.21 2.82 7.00
N ARG A 295 13.43 2.17 8.15
CA ARG A 295 14.09 2.76 9.33
C ARG A 295 13.37 4.01 9.85
N LEU A 296 12.05 3.98 9.79
CA LEU A 296 11.15 4.97 10.38
C LEU A 296 10.65 4.48 11.74
N ASP A 297 10.19 5.42 12.56
CA ASP A 297 9.54 5.09 13.83
C ASP A 297 8.21 4.37 13.61
N PRO A 298 7.82 3.43 14.49
CA PRO A 298 6.52 2.80 14.39
C PRO A 298 5.40 3.84 14.62
N ILE A 299 4.25 3.60 14.00
CA ILE A 299 3.02 4.36 14.25
C ILE A 299 2.19 3.58 15.26
N SER A 300 1.71 4.28 16.28
CA SER A 300 0.82 3.67 17.26
C SER A 300 -0.55 3.40 16.65
N PRO A 301 -1.22 2.29 17.03
CA PRO A 301 -2.57 1.99 16.56
C PRO A 301 -3.60 3.09 16.77
N MET A 302 -3.41 3.93 17.77
CA MET A 302 -4.28 5.09 18.03
C MET A 302 -4.16 6.22 16.99
N TRP A 303 -3.14 6.18 16.12
CA TRP A 303 -2.80 7.26 15.20
C TRP A 303 -2.68 6.82 13.73
N GLY A 304 -2.65 5.50 13.51
CA GLY A 304 -2.51 4.90 12.19
C GLY A 304 -3.82 4.84 11.40
N TYR A 305 -4.97 4.77 12.07
CA TYR A 305 -6.27 4.99 11.43
C TYR A 305 -6.39 6.49 11.06
N GLN A 306 -7.00 6.81 9.91
CA GLN A 306 -7.16 8.19 9.41
C GLN A 306 -5.90 8.94 9.02
N LEU A 307 -4.78 8.25 8.77
CA LEU A 307 -3.54 8.91 8.38
C LEU A 307 -3.69 9.79 7.13
N LEU A 308 -4.38 9.29 6.10
CA LEU A 308 -4.61 10.03 4.84
C LEU A 308 -5.47 11.28 5.04
N SER A 309 -6.54 11.16 5.83
CA SER A 309 -7.45 12.26 6.14
C SER A 309 -6.80 13.32 7.03
N ARG A 310 -6.16 12.89 8.13
CA ARG A 310 -5.48 13.79 9.08
C ARG A 310 -4.35 14.59 8.43
N LEU A 311 -3.58 13.94 7.55
CA LEU A 311 -2.49 14.60 6.83
C LEU A 311 -2.96 15.41 5.62
N ARG A 312 -4.28 15.45 5.35
CA ARG A 312 -4.90 16.11 4.18
C ARG A 312 -4.15 15.77 2.90
N VAL A 313 -3.81 14.48 2.72
CA VAL A 313 -3.11 14.01 1.52
C VAL A 313 -4.00 14.35 0.32
N PRO A 314 -3.46 14.93 -0.76
CA PRO A 314 -4.18 15.09 -2.03
C PRO A 314 -4.94 13.85 -2.48
N HIS A 315 -6.22 13.99 -2.84
CA HIS A 315 -7.05 12.91 -3.40
C HIS A 315 -7.73 13.35 -4.70
N SER A 316 -7.67 12.50 -5.74
CA SER A 316 -8.51 12.61 -6.93
C SER A 316 -9.35 11.35 -7.13
N TYR A 317 -10.62 11.54 -7.41
CA TYR A 317 -11.57 10.47 -7.67
C TYR A 317 -11.93 10.37 -9.14
N LEU A 318 -11.79 9.16 -9.69
CA LEU A 318 -11.95 8.85 -11.12
C LEU A 318 -13.39 8.48 -11.46
N TRP A 319 -14.33 9.38 -11.16
CA TRP A 319 -15.73 9.29 -11.61
C TRP A 319 -16.24 10.63 -12.10
N SER A 320 -17.34 10.60 -12.86
CA SER A 320 -18.00 11.80 -13.35
C SER A 320 -18.80 12.51 -12.26
N LYS A 321 -18.69 13.85 -12.20
CA LYS A 321 -19.45 14.69 -11.27
C LYS A 321 -20.95 14.66 -11.55
N SER A 322 -21.37 14.36 -12.79
CA SER A 322 -22.79 14.20 -13.10
C SER A 322 -23.38 12.89 -12.60
N LEU A 323 -22.54 11.88 -12.33
CA LEU A 323 -22.98 10.65 -11.68
C LEU A 323 -22.94 10.79 -10.15
N ILE A 324 -21.80 11.20 -9.62
CA ILE A 324 -21.61 11.39 -8.17
C ILE A 324 -21.00 12.79 -7.96
N PRO A 325 -21.80 13.77 -7.52
CA PRO A 325 -21.28 15.12 -7.29
C PRO A 325 -20.26 15.11 -6.16
N LYS A 326 -19.32 16.06 -6.19
CA LYS A 326 -18.39 16.26 -5.08
C LYS A 326 -19.20 16.62 -3.81
N PRO A 327 -19.09 15.84 -2.72
CA PRO A 327 -19.67 16.20 -1.43
C PRO A 327 -19.24 17.58 -0.94
N SER A 328 -20.18 18.32 -0.36
CA SER A 328 -19.94 19.68 0.15
C SER A 328 -19.05 19.72 1.38
N ASP A 329 -18.96 18.61 2.12
CA ASP A 329 -18.10 18.42 3.28
C ASP A 329 -16.65 18.03 2.91
N TRP A 330 -16.35 17.83 1.62
CA TRP A 330 -14.98 17.60 1.15
C TRP A 330 -14.23 18.91 0.87
N ALA A 331 -13.14 19.10 1.60
CA ALA A 331 -12.23 20.24 1.38
C ALA A 331 -11.53 20.22 0.00
N SER A 332 -10.86 21.31 -0.36
CA SER A 332 -10.20 21.55 -1.65
C SER A 332 -9.10 20.52 -2.02
N HIS A 333 -8.54 19.83 -1.03
CA HIS A 333 -7.54 18.78 -1.23
C HIS A 333 -8.10 17.48 -1.83
N ILE A 334 -9.43 17.34 -1.87
CA ILE A 334 -10.14 16.20 -2.45
C ILE A 334 -10.89 16.67 -3.68
N ASN A 335 -10.66 16.04 -4.82
CA ASN A 335 -11.26 16.41 -6.10
C ASN A 335 -11.90 15.21 -6.81
N VAL A 336 -12.87 15.49 -7.67
CA VAL A 336 -13.48 14.52 -8.58
C VAL A 336 -13.10 14.96 -9.99
N THR A 337 -12.37 14.12 -10.73
CA THR A 337 -11.70 14.56 -11.96
C THR A 337 -12.42 14.13 -13.23
N GLY A 338 -13.33 13.16 -13.14
CA GLY A 338 -13.93 12.49 -14.29
C GLY A 338 -13.37 11.09 -14.47
N PHE A 339 -14.03 10.28 -15.30
CA PHE A 339 -13.56 8.94 -15.63
C PHE A 339 -12.29 8.98 -16.49
N SER A 340 -11.39 8.03 -16.24
CA SER A 340 -10.14 7.90 -16.99
C SER A 340 -10.23 6.72 -17.95
N PHE A 341 -10.53 6.99 -19.21
CA PHE A 341 -10.72 5.97 -20.24
C PHE A 341 -9.44 5.71 -21.05
N LEU A 342 -9.20 4.44 -21.37
CA LEU A 342 -8.15 4.02 -22.28
C LEU A 342 -8.80 3.59 -23.60
N PRO A 343 -8.56 4.31 -24.72
CA PRO A 343 -9.15 3.96 -26.01
C PRO A 343 -8.43 2.72 -26.58
N LEU A 344 -9.12 1.57 -26.55
CA LEU A 344 -8.61 0.28 -27.02
C LEU A 344 -9.28 -0.16 -28.33
N ALA A 345 -10.41 0.46 -28.69
CA ALA A 345 -11.18 0.11 -29.88
C ALA A 345 -10.41 0.26 -31.20
N SER A 346 -9.50 1.24 -31.31
CA SER A 346 -8.81 1.55 -32.56
C SER A 346 -7.83 0.48 -33.01
N SER A 347 -7.28 -0.31 -32.08
CA SER A 347 -6.35 -1.41 -32.35
C SER A 347 -7.01 -2.79 -32.33
N TYR A 348 -8.33 -2.85 -32.17
CA TYR A 348 -9.06 -4.11 -32.03
C TYR A 348 -9.60 -4.62 -33.36
N THR A 349 -9.33 -5.89 -33.65
CA THR A 349 -9.91 -6.60 -34.79
C THR A 349 -10.95 -7.58 -34.27
N PRO A 350 -12.26 -7.37 -34.53
CA PRO A 350 -13.31 -8.26 -34.06
C PRO A 350 -13.32 -9.59 -34.83
N PRO A 351 -13.65 -10.72 -34.18
CA PRO A 351 -13.90 -11.99 -34.86
C PRO A 351 -15.04 -11.87 -35.89
N PRO A 352 -14.93 -12.49 -37.10
CA PRO A 352 -15.96 -12.38 -38.14
C PRO A 352 -17.35 -12.91 -37.75
N ASP A 353 -17.38 -13.95 -36.92
CA ASP A 353 -18.59 -14.55 -36.36
C ASP A 353 -19.30 -13.62 -35.37
N LEU A 354 -18.55 -12.87 -34.55
CA LEU A 354 -19.11 -11.82 -33.70
C LEU A 354 -19.77 -10.72 -34.54
N VAL A 355 -19.09 -10.25 -35.59
CA VAL A 355 -19.65 -9.22 -36.50
C VAL A 355 -20.94 -9.73 -37.14
N THR A 356 -20.92 -10.96 -37.66
CA THR A 356 -22.10 -11.61 -38.26
C THR A 356 -23.25 -11.68 -37.26
N PHE A 357 -22.99 -12.07 -36.01
CA PHE A 357 -24.02 -12.13 -34.98
C PHE A 357 -24.63 -10.74 -34.68
N LEU A 358 -23.79 -9.71 -34.56
CA LEU A 358 -24.23 -8.34 -34.30
C LEU A 358 -25.14 -7.82 -35.44
N GLU A 359 -24.79 -8.10 -36.70
CA GLU A 359 -25.53 -7.65 -37.90
C GLU A 359 -26.83 -8.41 -38.16
N LYS A 360 -26.95 -9.68 -37.72
CA LYS A 360 -28.09 -10.57 -38.02
C LYS A 360 -29.41 -10.22 -37.28
N GLY A 361 -29.58 -9.01 -36.73
CA GLY A 361 -30.83 -8.63 -36.05
C GLY A 361 -30.75 -7.39 -35.16
N THR A 362 -31.66 -7.29 -34.18
CA THR A 362 -31.74 -6.16 -33.24
C THR A 362 -30.54 -6.10 -32.27
N PRO A 363 -30.00 -4.93 -31.91
CA PRO A 363 -28.80 -4.86 -31.05
C PRO A 363 -28.92 -5.70 -29.78
N PRO A 364 -28.02 -6.67 -29.54
CA PRO A 364 -28.10 -7.55 -28.38
C PRO A 364 -27.82 -6.78 -27.09
N ILE A 365 -28.14 -7.36 -25.94
CA ILE A 365 -27.59 -6.91 -24.65
C ILE A 365 -26.22 -7.56 -24.41
N TYR A 366 -25.36 -6.90 -23.64
CA TYR A 366 -24.15 -7.52 -23.12
C TYR A 366 -24.40 -8.09 -21.72
N ILE A 367 -23.87 -9.29 -21.42
CA ILE A 367 -23.85 -9.86 -20.07
C ILE A 367 -22.43 -10.29 -19.74
N GLY A 368 -21.84 -9.70 -18.71
CA GLY A 368 -20.48 -10.05 -18.27
C GLY A 368 -20.22 -9.73 -16.82
N PHE A 369 -19.99 -10.76 -16.01
CA PHE A 369 -19.70 -10.62 -14.58
C PHE A 369 -18.19 -10.50 -14.30
N GLY A 370 -17.34 -10.48 -15.32
CA GLY A 370 -15.88 -10.41 -15.16
C GLY A 370 -15.30 -11.71 -14.59
N SER A 371 -14.12 -11.62 -13.98
CA SER A 371 -13.36 -12.75 -13.41
C SER A 371 -13.91 -13.22 -12.05
N ILE A 372 -15.23 -13.39 -11.92
CA ILE A 372 -15.84 -13.83 -10.66
C ILE A 372 -15.87 -15.36 -10.62
N VAL A 373 -15.32 -15.91 -9.54
CA VAL A 373 -15.37 -17.35 -9.23
C VAL A 373 -16.69 -17.65 -8.54
N VAL A 374 -17.59 -18.38 -9.21
CA VAL A 374 -18.85 -18.84 -8.64
C VAL A 374 -18.77 -20.34 -8.30
N GLU A 375 -19.51 -20.78 -7.29
CA GLU A 375 -19.50 -22.19 -6.85
C GLU A 375 -20.09 -23.13 -7.92
N ASP A 376 -21.15 -22.70 -8.59
CA ASP A 376 -21.82 -23.45 -9.66
C ASP A 376 -21.96 -22.58 -10.93
N PRO A 377 -20.96 -22.63 -11.83
CA PRO A 377 -21.01 -21.88 -13.09
C PRO A 377 -22.08 -22.37 -14.07
N GLN A 378 -22.47 -23.65 -14.01
CA GLN A 378 -23.50 -24.21 -14.88
C GLN A 378 -24.87 -23.67 -14.49
N ALA A 379 -25.20 -23.64 -13.20
CA ALA A 379 -26.43 -23.03 -12.70
C ALA A 379 -26.54 -21.55 -13.10
N LEU A 380 -25.44 -20.79 -13.01
CA LEU A 380 -25.41 -19.40 -13.46
C LEU A 380 -25.63 -19.28 -14.97
N THR A 381 -24.99 -20.14 -15.77
CA THR A 381 -25.19 -20.17 -17.24
C THR A 381 -26.66 -20.42 -17.58
N ASN A 382 -27.28 -21.43 -16.96
CA ASN A 382 -28.69 -21.76 -17.16
C ASN A 382 -29.63 -20.63 -16.74
N LEU A 383 -29.35 -19.97 -15.60
CA LEU A 383 -30.11 -18.82 -15.13
C LEU A 383 -30.05 -17.68 -16.15
N VAL A 384 -28.85 -17.35 -16.65
CA VAL A 384 -28.66 -16.31 -17.67
C VAL A 384 -29.43 -16.66 -18.94
N TYR A 385 -29.30 -17.87 -19.48
CA TYR A 385 -30.01 -18.30 -20.69
C TYR A 385 -31.53 -18.22 -20.52
N ASN A 386 -32.04 -18.65 -19.36
CA ASN A 386 -33.47 -18.54 -19.05
C ASN A 386 -33.93 -17.09 -18.94
N ALA A 387 -33.15 -16.20 -18.33
CA ALA A 387 -33.46 -14.78 -18.25
C ALA A 387 -33.50 -14.12 -19.64
N VAL A 388 -32.54 -14.43 -20.51
CA VAL A 388 -32.49 -13.93 -21.90
C VAL A 388 -33.72 -14.42 -22.68
N LYS A 389 -34.10 -15.69 -22.50
CA LYS A 389 -35.31 -16.26 -23.11
C LYS A 389 -36.58 -15.57 -22.61
N LEU A 390 -36.72 -15.36 -21.30
CA LEU A 390 -37.88 -14.68 -20.69
C LEU A 390 -38.00 -13.21 -21.12
N ALA A 391 -36.88 -12.51 -21.23
CA ALA A 391 -36.84 -11.13 -21.74
C ALA A 391 -37.02 -11.05 -23.27
N ASN A 392 -36.92 -12.18 -23.99
CA ASN A 392 -37.00 -12.29 -25.45
C ASN A 392 -36.03 -11.34 -26.18
N VAL A 393 -34.76 -11.34 -25.74
CA VAL A 393 -33.68 -10.51 -26.32
C VAL A 393 -32.56 -11.36 -26.90
N ARG A 394 -31.72 -10.75 -27.75
CA ARG A 394 -30.42 -11.31 -28.13
C ARG A 394 -29.37 -10.92 -27.10
N ALA A 395 -28.38 -11.77 -26.83
CA ALA A 395 -27.34 -11.50 -25.85
C ALA A 395 -25.93 -11.87 -26.32
N VAL A 396 -24.97 -11.03 -26.00
CA VAL A 396 -23.54 -11.35 -26.03
C VAL A 396 -23.10 -11.63 -24.60
N VAL A 397 -22.69 -12.86 -24.30
CA VAL A 397 -22.32 -13.30 -22.96
C VAL A 397 -20.81 -13.49 -22.89
N SER A 398 -20.14 -12.76 -22.00
CA SER A 398 -18.71 -12.92 -21.75
C SER A 398 -18.45 -14.17 -20.91
N GLN A 399 -17.61 -15.08 -21.40
CA GLN A 399 -17.36 -16.37 -20.76
C GLN A 399 -16.65 -16.26 -19.39
N GLY A 400 -15.90 -15.17 -19.17
CA GLY A 400 -15.16 -14.94 -17.93
C GLY A 400 -14.19 -16.08 -17.57
N TRP A 401 -13.76 -16.11 -16.30
CA TRP A 401 -12.88 -17.16 -15.76
C TRP A 401 -13.67 -18.39 -15.28
N GLY A 402 -14.99 -18.23 -15.09
CA GLY A 402 -15.89 -19.28 -14.65
C GLY A 402 -16.46 -20.15 -15.78
N THR A 403 -15.97 -20.03 -17.02
CA THR A 403 -16.47 -20.81 -18.17
C THR A 403 -17.99 -20.79 -18.28
N LEU A 404 -18.60 -19.60 -18.35
CA LEU A 404 -20.01 -19.50 -18.71
C LEU A 404 -20.20 -20.08 -20.13
N GLY A 405 -21.04 -21.11 -20.25
CA GLY A 405 -21.23 -21.84 -21.51
C GLY A 405 -20.28 -23.03 -21.73
N GLY A 406 -19.98 -23.81 -20.69
CA GLY A 406 -19.25 -25.08 -20.81
C GLY A 406 -19.85 -26.04 -21.87
N GLU A 407 -19.01 -26.93 -22.42
CA GLU A 407 -19.30 -27.77 -23.59
C GLU A 407 -20.59 -28.62 -23.48
N ASP A 408 -21.05 -28.91 -22.26
CA ASP A 408 -22.24 -29.73 -21.99
C ASP A 408 -23.58 -28.98 -22.07
N VAL A 409 -23.59 -27.64 -22.11
CA VAL A 409 -24.83 -26.83 -22.15
C VAL A 409 -24.96 -26.15 -23.52
N GLY A 410 -25.80 -26.71 -24.39
CA GLY A 410 -26.03 -26.17 -25.74
C GLY A 410 -26.36 -24.66 -25.72
N VAL A 411 -25.60 -23.88 -26.50
CA VAL A 411 -25.75 -22.42 -26.57
C VAL A 411 -27.00 -22.07 -27.39
N PRO A 412 -27.96 -21.29 -26.84
CA PRO A 412 -29.14 -20.85 -27.58
C PRO A 412 -28.77 -19.99 -28.81
N GLU A 413 -29.54 -20.07 -29.90
CA GLU A 413 -29.26 -19.32 -31.14
C GLU A 413 -29.23 -17.79 -30.97
N ASN A 414 -29.96 -17.27 -29.98
CA ASN A 414 -30.00 -15.84 -29.65
C ASN A 414 -28.88 -15.39 -28.70
N VAL A 415 -27.93 -16.29 -28.38
CA VAL A 415 -26.79 -16.03 -27.50
C VAL A 415 -25.48 -16.23 -28.26
N TYR A 416 -24.56 -15.27 -28.12
CA TYR A 416 -23.18 -15.38 -28.61
C TYR A 416 -22.21 -15.35 -27.43
N LEU A 417 -21.34 -16.35 -27.31
CA LEU A 417 -20.31 -16.40 -26.28
C LEU A 417 -19.06 -15.65 -26.75
N ILE A 418 -18.64 -14.64 -26.00
CA ILE A 418 -17.48 -13.82 -26.34
C ILE A 418 -16.34 -14.01 -25.34
N GLY A 419 -15.12 -14.04 -25.87
CA GLY A 419 -13.89 -13.91 -25.08
C GLY A 419 -13.60 -12.46 -24.70
N ASN A 420 -12.31 -12.11 -24.63
CA ASN A 420 -11.89 -10.74 -24.34
C ASN A 420 -12.23 -9.81 -25.52
N CYS A 421 -13.00 -8.75 -25.24
CA CYS A 421 -13.36 -7.72 -26.20
C CYS A 421 -13.32 -6.34 -25.51
N PRO A 422 -12.72 -5.31 -26.14
CA PRO A 422 -12.74 -3.96 -25.59
C PRO A 422 -14.16 -3.42 -25.42
N HIS A 423 -14.50 -2.97 -24.21
CA HIS A 423 -15.83 -2.47 -23.91
C HIS A 423 -16.17 -1.18 -24.67
N ASP A 424 -15.18 -0.32 -24.94
CA ASP A 424 -15.36 0.90 -25.74
C ASP A 424 -15.75 0.59 -27.20
N TRP A 425 -15.36 -0.59 -27.72
CA TRP A 425 -15.82 -1.09 -29.01
C TRP A 425 -17.19 -1.78 -28.90
N LEU A 426 -17.34 -2.73 -27.98
CA LEU A 426 -18.53 -3.57 -27.89
C LEU A 426 -19.76 -2.80 -27.42
N PHE A 427 -19.63 -1.93 -26.41
CA PHE A 427 -20.78 -1.27 -25.80
C PHE A 427 -21.44 -0.26 -26.72
N GLN A 428 -20.76 0.18 -27.78
CA GLN A 428 -21.37 0.99 -28.84
C GLN A 428 -22.37 0.21 -29.71
N ARG A 429 -22.35 -1.14 -29.63
CA ARG A 429 -23.11 -2.05 -30.50
C ARG A 429 -24.16 -2.88 -29.75
N VAL A 430 -24.36 -2.60 -28.47
CA VAL A 430 -25.36 -3.28 -27.62
C VAL A 430 -26.47 -2.33 -27.20
N SER A 431 -27.61 -2.89 -26.79
CA SER A 431 -28.78 -2.14 -26.32
C SER A 431 -28.74 -1.83 -24.82
N ALA A 432 -28.17 -2.72 -24.01
CA ALA A 432 -27.95 -2.55 -22.57
C ALA A 432 -26.75 -3.39 -22.09
N VAL A 433 -26.25 -3.10 -20.89
CA VAL A 433 -25.09 -3.77 -20.27
C VAL A 433 -25.50 -4.36 -18.94
N VAL A 434 -25.40 -5.68 -18.78
CA VAL A 434 -25.55 -6.40 -17.52
C VAL A 434 -24.17 -6.78 -17.01
N HIS A 435 -23.80 -6.36 -15.81
CA HIS A 435 -22.50 -6.67 -15.26
C HIS A 435 -22.47 -6.67 -13.73
N HIS A 436 -21.32 -7.02 -13.16
CA HIS A 436 -21.15 -7.20 -11.72
C HIS A 436 -21.09 -5.89 -10.91
N GLY A 437 -21.06 -4.71 -11.53
CA GLY A 437 -20.93 -3.43 -10.81
C GLY A 437 -19.51 -2.93 -10.56
N GLY A 438 -18.46 -3.50 -11.15
CA GLY A 438 -17.10 -2.95 -11.02
C GLY A 438 -16.96 -1.57 -11.66
N ALA A 439 -16.27 -0.65 -10.98
CA ALA A 439 -16.17 0.77 -11.37
C ALA A 439 -15.87 1.00 -12.87
N GLY A 440 -14.88 0.30 -13.42
CA GLY A 440 -14.48 0.45 -14.83
C GLY A 440 -15.56 0.00 -15.83
N THR A 441 -16.26 -1.09 -15.56
CA THR A 441 -17.36 -1.56 -16.42
C THR A 441 -18.59 -0.68 -16.29
N THR A 442 -18.90 -0.22 -15.07
CA THR A 442 -19.95 0.78 -14.82
C THR A 442 -19.70 2.03 -15.64
N ALA A 443 -18.47 2.57 -15.57
CA ALA A 443 -18.05 3.75 -16.31
C ALA A 443 -18.17 3.56 -17.84
N ALA A 444 -17.71 2.41 -18.35
CA ALA A 444 -17.79 2.11 -19.78
C ALA A 444 -19.26 2.02 -20.27
N GLY A 445 -20.15 1.41 -19.49
CA GLY A 445 -21.57 1.28 -19.84
C GLY A 445 -22.26 2.65 -19.98
N ILE A 446 -22.13 3.50 -18.95
CA ILE A 446 -22.74 4.83 -18.98
C ILE A 446 -22.08 5.78 -19.97
N ALA A 447 -20.76 5.70 -20.17
CA ALA A 447 -20.08 6.52 -21.17
C ALA A 447 -20.48 6.15 -22.61
N ALA A 448 -20.81 4.87 -22.85
CA ALA A 448 -21.37 4.42 -24.12
C ALA A 448 -22.87 4.75 -24.29
N GLY A 449 -23.49 5.42 -23.32
CA GLY A 449 -24.92 5.74 -23.34
C GLY A 449 -25.81 4.50 -23.26
N ARG A 450 -25.37 3.45 -22.56
CA ARG A 450 -26.09 2.18 -22.45
C ARG A 450 -26.70 2.00 -21.07
N PRO A 451 -28.02 1.71 -20.98
CA PRO A 451 -28.65 1.33 -19.73
C PRO A 451 -27.89 0.19 -19.05
N THR A 452 -27.66 0.33 -17.75
CA THR A 452 -26.71 -0.50 -17.02
C THR A 452 -27.39 -1.27 -15.89
N VAL A 453 -27.48 -2.59 -16.00
CA VAL A 453 -28.01 -3.50 -14.98
C VAL A 453 -26.86 -4.03 -14.13
N VAL A 454 -26.91 -3.79 -12.82
CA VAL A 454 -25.85 -4.18 -11.89
C VAL A 454 -26.28 -5.36 -11.02
N VAL A 455 -25.49 -6.44 -11.07
CA VAL A 455 -25.63 -7.64 -10.23
C VAL A 455 -24.43 -7.73 -9.29
N PRO A 456 -24.48 -7.13 -8.09
CA PRO A 456 -23.31 -7.09 -7.22
C PRO A 456 -23.07 -8.44 -6.53
N PHE A 457 -21.79 -8.79 -6.42
CA PHE A 457 -21.28 -9.95 -5.71
C PHE A 457 -20.60 -9.56 -4.38
N PHE A 458 -19.74 -8.54 -4.38
CA PHE A 458 -18.99 -8.08 -3.19
C PHE A 458 -18.41 -6.67 -3.37
N GLY A 459 -17.77 -6.14 -2.33
CA GLY A 459 -16.96 -4.93 -2.40
C GLY A 459 -17.76 -3.66 -2.71
N ASP A 460 -17.27 -2.88 -3.67
CA ASP A 460 -17.83 -1.59 -4.11
C ASP A 460 -19.00 -1.73 -5.08
N GLN A 461 -19.23 -2.93 -5.60
CA GLN A 461 -20.25 -3.21 -6.61
C GLN A 461 -21.68 -2.79 -6.21
N PRO A 462 -22.16 -3.01 -4.96
CA PRO A 462 -23.49 -2.54 -4.57
C PRO A 462 -23.57 -1.01 -4.54
N PHE A 463 -22.48 -0.31 -4.21
CA PHE A 463 -22.43 1.15 -4.23
C PHE A 463 -22.64 1.67 -5.65
N TRP A 464 -21.91 1.14 -6.63
CA TRP A 464 -22.09 1.52 -8.03
C TRP A 464 -23.49 1.23 -8.56
N GLY A 465 -24.02 0.05 -8.25
CA GLY A 465 -25.40 -0.29 -8.62
C GLY A 465 -26.42 0.71 -8.08
N GLN A 466 -26.25 1.15 -6.83
CA GLN A 466 -27.11 2.18 -6.24
C GLN A 466 -26.93 3.55 -6.90
N MET A 467 -25.70 3.94 -7.25
CA MET A 467 -25.45 5.22 -7.93
C MET A 467 -26.08 5.24 -9.33
N ILE A 468 -25.97 4.14 -10.08
CA ILE A 468 -26.62 3.98 -11.39
C ILE A 468 -28.15 4.06 -11.28
N ALA A 469 -28.73 3.36 -10.31
CA ALA A 469 -30.18 3.39 -10.08
C ALA A 469 -30.66 4.80 -9.70
N ARG A 470 -29.94 5.49 -8.81
CA ARG A 470 -30.26 6.88 -8.40
C ARG A 470 -30.16 7.87 -9.57
N ALA A 471 -29.24 7.64 -10.50
CA ALA A 471 -29.10 8.45 -11.71
C ALA A 471 -30.17 8.14 -12.77
N GLY A 472 -31.02 7.13 -12.56
CA GLY A 472 -32.00 6.65 -13.55
C GLY A 472 -31.37 5.95 -14.75
N ALA A 473 -30.07 5.61 -14.69
CA ALA A 473 -29.32 4.99 -15.78
C ALA A 473 -29.45 3.45 -15.80
N GLY A 474 -30.22 2.88 -14.87
CA GLY A 474 -30.47 1.45 -14.76
C GLY A 474 -31.43 1.10 -13.61
N PRO A 475 -31.82 -0.17 -13.47
CA PRO A 475 -32.67 -0.63 -12.38
C PRO A 475 -31.92 -0.65 -11.04
N THR A 476 -32.68 -0.77 -9.95
CA THR A 476 -32.13 -1.10 -8.62
C THR A 476 -31.29 -2.38 -8.70
N PRO A 477 -30.07 -2.42 -8.11
CA PRO A 477 -29.18 -3.56 -8.25
C PRO A 477 -29.77 -4.82 -7.59
N ILE A 478 -29.56 -5.97 -8.22
CA ILE A 478 -29.98 -7.28 -7.71
C ILE A 478 -28.76 -8.03 -7.18
N PRO A 479 -28.58 -8.17 -5.86
CA PRO A 479 -27.48 -8.96 -5.31
C PRO A 479 -27.48 -10.37 -5.90
N PHE A 480 -26.31 -10.87 -6.30
CA PHE A 480 -26.16 -12.18 -6.94
C PHE A 480 -26.90 -13.31 -6.19
N LYS A 481 -26.78 -13.33 -4.85
CA LYS A 481 -27.42 -14.34 -3.98
C LYS A 481 -28.96 -14.31 -4.00
N LYS A 482 -29.57 -13.23 -4.50
CA LYS A 482 -31.02 -13.05 -4.62
C LYS A 482 -31.49 -13.07 -6.08
N MET A 483 -30.57 -13.27 -7.02
CA MET A 483 -30.87 -13.23 -8.44
C MET A 483 -31.57 -14.52 -8.87
N THR A 484 -32.63 -14.35 -9.66
CA THR A 484 -33.37 -15.42 -10.35
C THR A 484 -33.48 -15.07 -11.84
N ALA A 485 -33.90 -16.01 -12.67
CA ALA A 485 -34.09 -15.75 -14.10
C ALA A 485 -35.16 -14.66 -14.34
N GLU A 486 -36.24 -14.66 -13.56
CA GLU A 486 -37.35 -13.72 -13.64
C GLU A 486 -36.95 -12.32 -13.19
N SER A 487 -36.21 -12.22 -12.08
CA SER A 487 -35.75 -10.92 -11.57
C SER A 487 -34.70 -10.29 -12.48
N LEU A 488 -33.81 -11.10 -13.07
CA LEU A 488 -32.86 -10.63 -14.08
C LEU A 488 -33.58 -10.20 -15.37
N ALA A 489 -34.54 -10.98 -15.86
CA ALA A 489 -35.34 -10.64 -17.02
C ALA A 489 -36.13 -9.33 -16.81
N ALA A 490 -36.76 -9.16 -15.64
CA ALA A 490 -37.46 -7.92 -15.29
C ALA A 490 -36.52 -6.70 -15.27
N SER A 491 -35.29 -6.86 -14.78
CA SER A 491 -34.28 -5.81 -14.78
C SER A 491 -33.79 -5.45 -16.18
N ILE A 492 -33.63 -6.46 -17.05
CA ILE A 492 -33.31 -6.25 -18.47
C ILE A 492 -34.43 -5.46 -19.13
N LEU A 493 -35.69 -5.87 -18.96
CA LEU A 493 -36.84 -5.18 -19.55
C LEU A 493 -36.95 -3.74 -19.03
N PHE A 494 -36.76 -3.51 -17.73
CA PHE A 494 -36.73 -2.16 -17.16
C PHE A 494 -35.63 -1.30 -17.81
N ALA A 495 -34.42 -1.84 -17.96
CA ALA A 495 -33.30 -1.12 -18.56
C ALA A 495 -33.55 -0.73 -20.02
N LEU A 496 -34.38 -1.50 -20.73
CA LEU A 496 -34.73 -1.23 -22.13
C LEU A 496 -35.87 -0.19 -22.29
N ASN A 497 -36.45 0.31 -21.20
CA ASN A 497 -37.45 1.37 -21.26
C ASN A 497 -36.87 2.67 -21.86
N PRO A 498 -37.65 3.41 -22.67
CA PRO A 498 -37.19 4.65 -23.30
C PRO A 498 -36.66 5.69 -22.31
N GLU A 499 -37.32 5.86 -21.15
CA GLU A 499 -36.93 6.83 -20.13
C GLU A 499 -35.53 6.58 -19.56
N VAL A 500 -35.19 5.30 -19.34
CA VAL A 500 -33.85 4.88 -18.85
C VAL A 500 -32.79 5.17 -19.91
N LYS A 501 -33.13 4.90 -21.18
CA LYS A 501 -32.26 5.20 -22.32
C LYS A 501 -31.99 6.70 -22.46
N GLU A 502 -33.01 7.55 -22.31
CA GLU A 502 -32.85 9.00 -22.35
C GLU A 502 -32.01 9.52 -21.16
N ALA A 503 -32.21 8.97 -19.96
CA ALA A 503 -31.43 9.33 -18.78
C ALA A 503 -29.94 9.02 -18.96
N VAL A 504 -29.60 7.80 -19.41
CA VAL A 504 -28.20 7.42 -19.63
C VAL A 504 -27.58 8.14 -20.82
N GLN A 505 -28.34 8.48 -21.86
CA GLN A 505 -27.85 9.29 -22.98
C GLN A 505 -27.46 10.70 -22.54
N ARG A 506 -28.27 11.34 -21.70
CA ARG A 506 -27.91 12.65 -21.11
C ARG A 506 -26.65 12.57 -20.26
N LEU A 507 -26.51 11.50 -19.46
CA LEU A 507 -25.31 11.28 -18.66
C LEU A 507 -24.07 11.07 -19.55
N ALA A 508 -24.19 10.26 -20.61
CA ALA A 508 -23.12 10.02 -21.57
C ALA A 508 -22.64 11.29 -22.26
N GLN A 509 -23.56 12.17 -22.66
CA GLN A 509 -23.23 13.46 -23.29
C GLN A 509 -22.35 14.32 -22.39
N THR A 510 -22.64 14.38 -21.09
CA THR A 510 -21.80 15.09 -20.11
C THR A 510 -20.44 14.40 -19.95
N ILE A 511 -20.42 13.07 -19.79
CA ILE A 511 -19.19 12.30 -19.61
C ILE A 511 -18.25 12.44 -20.82
N MET A 512 -18.79 12.49 -22.04
CA MET A 512 -18.00 12.68 -23.26
C MET A 512 -17.27 14.02 -23.33
N GLN A 513 -17.71 15.02 -22.56
CA GLN A 513 -17.05 16.33 -22.47
C GLN A 513 -16.00 16.38 -21.36
N GLU A 514 -15.90 15.34 -20.53
CA GLU A 514 -14.96 15.26 -19.42
C GLU A 514 -13.61 14.66 -19.85
N GLU A 515 -12.53 15.40 -19.58
CA GLU A 515 -11.16 14.93 -19.82
C GLU A 515 -10.56 14.34 -18.54
N GLY A 516 -11.14 13.24 -18.02
CA GLY A 516 -10.85 12.77 -16.67
C GLY A 516 -9.38 12.39 -16.40
N ALA A 517 -8.70 11.77 -17.38
CA ALA A 517 -7.28 11.44 -17.27
C ALA A 517 -6.39 12.70 -17.23
N SER A 518 -6.69 13.67 -18.09
CA SER A 518 -5.98 14.96 -18.14
C SER A 518 -6.21 15.76 -16.86
N ASN A 519 -7.45 15.85 -16.41
CA ASN A 519 -7.82 16.51 -15.15
C ASN A 519 -7.11 15.89 -13.95
N ALA A 520 -6.99 14.56 -13.89
CA ALA A 520 -6.25 13.87 -12.83
C ALA A 520 -4.74 14.15 -12.87
N ALA A 521 -4.13 14.15 -14.07
CA ALA A 521 -2.72 14.51 -14.24
C ALA A 521 -2.47 15.98 -13.83
N MET A 522 -3.36 16.90 -14.20
CA MET A 522 -3.25 18.31 -13.82
C MET A 522 -3.50 18.54 -12.32
N ASP A 523 -4.48 17.87 -11.73
CA ASP A 523 -4.71 17.93 -10.27
C ASP A 523 -3.47 17.40 -9.51
N PHE A 524 -2.80 16.37 -10.01
CA PHE A 524 -1.52 15.90 -9.49
C PHE A 524 -0.43 16.97 -9.58
N LEU A 525 -0.17 17.49 -10.78
CA LEU A 525 0.90 18.47 -11.03
C LEU A 525 0.70 19.76 -10.23
N ASN A 526 -0.52 20.27 -10.16
CA ASN A 526 -0.85 21.48 -9.40
C ASN A 526 -0.57 21.33 -7.90
N ARG A 527 -0.61 20.10 -7.38
CA ARG A 527 -0.37 19.82 -5.95
C ARG A 527 1.08 19.48 -5.62
N LEU A 528 1.94 19.31 -6.63
CA LEU A 528 3.37 19.10 -6.41
C LEU A 528 4.08 20.36 -5.92
N GLY A 529 3.56 21.55 -6.26
CA GLY A 529 4.26 22.81 -6.02
C GLY A 529 5.57 22.87 -6.81
N VAL A 530 5.48 22.84 -8.14
CA VAL A 530 6.64 22.65 -9.04
C VAL A 530 7.79 23.62 -8.76
N ASP A 531 7.51 24.87 -8.37
CA ASP A 531 8.53 25.86 -8.04
C ASP A 531 9.34 25.53 -6.78
N ASP A 532 8.76 24.75 -5.86
CA ASP A 532 9.46 24.23 -4.68
C ASP A 532 10.44 23.11 -5.05
N LEU A 533 10.24 22.47 -6.20
CA LEU A 533 11.06 21.37 -6.71
C LEU A 533 12.27 21.85 -7.52
N ARG A 534 12.28 23.09 -8.00
CA ARG A 534 13.33 23.59 -8.91
C ARG A 534 14.67 23.80 -8.21
N CYS A 535 15.76 23.55 -8.93
CA CYS A 535 17.09 23.99 -8.55
C CYS A 535 17.25 25.49 -8.81
N ASP A 536 17.81 26.21 -7.83
CA ASP A 536 17.98 27.67 -7.90
C ASP A 536 19.01 28.09 -8.97
N LEU A 537 19.96 27.22 -9.32
CA LEU A 537 20.98 27.47 -10.35
C LEU A 537 20.64 26.89 -11.73
N CYS A 538 19.86 25.81 -11.77
CA CYS A 538 19.41 25.15 -13.01
C CYS A 538 17.91 24.90 -12.90
N PRO A 539 17.05 25.92 -13.15
CA PRO A 539 15.62 25.81 -12.88
C PRO A 539 14.88 24.74 -13.68
N ASP A 540 15.48 24.25 -14.76
CA ASP A 540 15.04 23.13 -15.59
C ASP A 540 15.28 21.74 -14.92
N ARG A 541 15.95 21.71 -13.77
CA ARG A 541 16.33 20.48 -13.05
C ARG A 541 15.76 20.44 -11.65
N LEU A 542 15.46 19.23 -11.19
CA LEU A 542 15.01 18.95 -9.83
C LEU A 542 16.14 19.27 -8.83
N ALA A 543 15.81 20.02 -7.78
CA ALA A 543 16.68 20.21 -6.63
C ALA A 543 16.69 18.95 -5.76
N ILE A 544 17.86 18.41 -5.45
CA ILE A 544 18.01 17.22 -4.60
C ILE A 544 18.78 17.57 -3.32
N TRP A 545 19.55 18.64 -3.35
CA TRP A 545 20.43 19.07 -2.27
C TRP A 545 20.02 20.45 -1.76
N LYS A 546 20.22 20.67 -0.47
CA LYS A 546 20.13 21.98 0.18
C LYS A 546 21.47 22.33 0.80
N HIS A 547 22.05 23.44 0.38
CA HIS A 547 23.26 23.97 1.01
C HIS A 547 22.94 24.45 2.43
N LYS A 548 23.75 24.05 3.41
CA LYS A 548 23.42 24.20 4.84
C LYS A 548 23.44 25.66 5.32
N SER A 549 24.37 26.48 4.81
CA SER A 549 24.54 27.86 5.26
C SER A 549 23.63 28.84 4.51
N THR A 550 23.57 28.74 3.19
CA THR A 550 22.78 29.67 2.35
C THR A 550 21.33 29.23 2.16
N GLY A 551 21.03 27.95 2.39
CA GLY A 551 19.71 27.38 2.11
C GLY A 551 19.41 27.14 0.63
N THR A 552 20.37 27.41 -0.27
CA THR A 552 20.24 27.24 -1.73
C THR A 552 19.91 25.79 -2.10
N ARG A 553 18.94 25.62 -3.00
CA ARG A 553 18.47 24.34 -3.53
C ARG A 553 19.22 24.00 -4.81
N LEU A 554 19.91 22.86 -4.80
CA LEU A 554 20.84 22.46 -5.86
C LEU A 554 20.39 21.12 -6.45
N SER A 555 20.39 21.02 -7.78
CA SER A 555 20.30 19.74 -8.47
C SER A 555 21.58 18.94 -8.27
N SER A 556 21.54 17.62 -8.49
CA SER A 556 22.75 16.80 -8.46
C SER A 556 23.79 17.31 -9.46
N PHE A 557 23.37 17.75 -10.65
CA PHE A 557 24.26 18.34 -11.64
C PHE A 557 24.96 19.61 -11.12
N ALA A 558 24.18 20.57 -10.61
CA ALA A 558 24.73 21.82 -10.08
C ALA A 558 25.67 21.57 -8.90
N MET A 559 25.27 20.69 -7.97
CA MET A 559 26.10 20.29 -6.84
C MET A 559 27.43 19.68 -7.30
N THR A 560 27.40 18.71 -8.22
CA THR A 560 28.62 18.06 -8.71
C THR A 560 29.55 19.06 -9.39
N CYS A 561 29.02 20.00 -10.18
CA CYS A 561 29.84 21.05 -10.80
C CYS A 561 30.49 21.97 -9.75
N LEU A 562 29.75 22.38 -8.71
CA LEU A 562 30.28 23.23 -7.64
C LEU A 562 31.37 22.52 -6.81
N VAL A 563 31.20 21.22 -6.57
CA VAL A 563 32.20 20.39 -5.88
C VAL A 563 33.44 20.18 -6.74
N ASP A 564 33.27 19.89 -8.04
CA ASP A 564 34.39 19.74 -8.99
C ASP A 564 35.23 21.02 -9.06
N LYS A 565 34.57 22.18 -9.07
CA LYS A 565 35.22 23.51 -9.01
C LYS A 565 35.70 23.90 -7.62
N LYS A 566 35.55 23.04 -6.61
CA LYS A 566 35.95 23.27 -5.20
C LYS A 566 35.32 24.52 -4.58
N LEU A 567 34.15 24.94 -5.07
CA LEU A 567 33.40 26.10 -4.54
C LEU A 567 32.55 25.72 -3.32
N VAL A 568 32.19 24.44 -3.21
CA VAL A 568 31.39 23.89 -2.11
C VAL A 568 31.97 22.54 -1.72
N GLN A 569 32.04 22.21 -0.43
CA GLN A 569 32.41 20.86 -0.01
C GLN A 569 31.16 19.95 0.02
N PRO A 570 31.28 18.64 -0.27
CA PRO A 570 30.15 17.71 -0.18
C PRO A 570 29.43 17.77 1.18
N ASN A 571 30.20 17.92 2.26
CA ASN A 571 29.70 17.98 3.63
C ASN A 571 28.91 19.26 3.96
N ASP A 572 29.00 20.30 3.13
CA ASP A 572 28.25 21.56 3.31
C ASP A 572 26.79 21.43 2.83
N ASN A 573 26.44 20.30 2.21
CA ASN A 573 25.12 20.03 1.68
C ASN A 573 24.39 18.97 2.50
N LYS A 574 23.07 18.98 2.43
CA LYS A 574 22.19 17.91 2.93
C LYS A 574 21.14 17.59 1.89
N LEU A 575 20.56 16.39 1.96
CA LEU A 575 19.42 16.04 1.11
C LEU A 575 18.26 16.99 1.37
N LEU A 576 17.63 17.44 0.30
CA LEU A 576 16.42 18.24 0.34
C LEU A 576 15.22 17.31 0.49
N GLN A 577 14.33 17.63 1.43
CA GLN A 577 13.02 17.00 1.54
C GLN A 577 12.01 17.96 0.92
N HIS A 578 11.37 17.56 -0.18
CA HIS A 578 10.36 18.36 -0.87
C HIS A 578 9.04 18.39 -0.09
N LYS A 579 8.69 17.28 0.55
CA LYS A 579 7.52 17.17 1.39
C LYS A 579 7.87 16.46 2.68
N HIS A 580 7.55 17.12 3.80
CA HIS A 580 7.66 16.51 5.12
C HIS A 580 6.30 15.97 5.56
N TRP A 581 6.24 14.67 5.89
CA TRP A 581 5.03 13.98 6.32
C TRP A 581 5.06 13.73 7.83
N TYR A 582 4.33 14.54 8.59
CA TYR A 582 4.24 14.42 10.05
C TYR A 582 3.26 13.32 10.49
N VAL A 583 3.63 12.05 10.25
CA VAL A 583 2.75 10.90 10.53
C VAL A 583 2.47 10.67 12.01
N ASN A 584 3.36 11.14 12.90
CA ASN A 584 3.23 11.03 14.34
C ASN A 584 3.16 12.44 14.94
N GLU A 585 1.95 12.90 15.27
CA GLU A 585 1.79 14.07 16.14
C GLU A 585 2.12 13.70 17.59
N GLY A 586 2.00 12.42 17.95
CA GLY A 586 2.16 11.93 19.31
C GLY A 586 0.87 12.13 20.11
N ALA A 587 0.88 11.75 21.39
CA ALA A 587 -0.35 11.69 22.15
C ALA A 587 -1.07 13.04 22.30
N GLU A 588 -2.40 13.01 22.31
CA GLU A 588 -3.28 14.17 22.52
C GLU A 588 -3.21 14.76 23.94
N HIS A 589 -2.91 13.89 24.90
CA HIS A 589 -2.85 14.19 26.33
C HIS A 589 -1.83 13.24 26.99
N PRO A 590 -1.11 13.65 28.05
CA PRO A 590 -0.08 12.82 28.71
C PRO A 590 -0.58 11.43 29.14
N ILE A 591 -1.82 11.31 29.62
CA ILE A 591 -2.40 10.01 29.99
C ILE A 591 -2.57 9.10 28.76
N ILE A 592 -3.07 9.65 27.64
CA ILE A 592 -3.18 8.91 26.38
C ILE A 592 -1.78 8.50 25.89
N GLY A 593 -0.77 9.33 26.13
CA GLY A 593 0.62 9.02 25.82
C GLY A 593 1.21 7.88 26.63
N ALA A 594 0.92 7.86 27.93
CA ALA A 594 1.29 6.75 28.80
C ALA A 594 0.64 5.44 28.33
N VAL A 595 -0.67 5.46 28.03
CA VAL A 595 -1.41 4.29 27.52
C VAL A 595 -0.84 3.84 26.17
N ALA A 596 -0.63 4.75 25.23
CA ALA A 596 -0.10 4.45 23.91
C ALA A 596 1.30 3.80 23.96
N ALA A 597 2.17 4.26 24.87
CA ALA A 597 3.49 3.66 25.04
C ALA A 597 3.43 2.24 25.61
N VAL A 598 2.54 2.00 26.58
CA VAL A 598 2.32 0.67 27.15
C VAL A 598 1.76 -0.27 26.09
N SER A 599 0.73 0.15 25.34
CA SER A 599 0.18 -0.62 24.22
C SER A 599 1.22 -0.91 23.13
N GLY A 600 2.09 0.06 22.82
CA GLY A 600 3.19 -0.10 21.86
C GLY A 600 4.22 -1.15 22.30
N LEU A 601 4.56 -1.21 23.59
CA LEU A 601 5.42 -2.25 24.15
C LEU A 601 4.78 -3.64 23.99
N PHE A 602 3.52 -3.79 24.38
CA PHE A 602 2.80 -5.07 24.23
C PHE A 602 2.70 -5.50 22.77
N THR A 603 2.46 -4.56 21.85
CA THR A 603 2.44 -4.82 20.41
C THR A 603 3.81 -5.31 19.93
N ALA A 604 4.90 -4.64 20.31
CA ALA A 604 6.26 -5.03 19.92
C ALA A 604 6.63 -6.42 20.44
N LEU A 605 6.28 -6.75 21.69
CA LEU A 605 6.48 -8.08 22.27
C LEU A 605 5.64 -9.14 21.56
N GLY A 606 4.38 -8.85 21.25
CA GLY A 606 3.51 -9.75 20.48
C GLY A 606 4.03 -10.01 19.06
N THR A 607 4.54 -8.97 18.40
CA THR A 607 5.16 -9.09 17.06
C THR A 607 6.41 -9.96 17.13
N ALA A 608 7.28 -9.75 18.12
CA ALA A 608 8.48 -10.57 18.32
C ALA A 608 8.13 -12.05 18.59
N ALA A 609 7.07 -12.31 19.37
CA ALA A 609 6.58 -13.65 19.65
C ALA A 609 6.00 -14.34 18.40
N SER A 610 5.24 -13.60 17.58
CA SER A 610 4.71 -14.08 16.30
C SER A 610 5.84 -14.42 15.32
N ASP A 611 6.83 -13.53 15.16
CA ASP A 611 8.01 -13.77 14.32
C ASP A 611 8.83 -14.98 14.81
N TYR A 612 8.98 -15.15 16.13
CA TYR A 612 9.61 -16.33 16.73
C TYR A 612 8.85 -17.63 16.38
N HIS A 613 7.52 -17.63 16.53
CA HIS A 613 6.67 -18.76 16.17
C HIS A 613 6.75 -19.08 14.67
N GLY A 614 6.75 -18.05 13.80
CA GLY A 614 6.94 -18.21 12.36
C GLY A 614 8.28 -18.86 12.01
N ARG A 615 9.38 -18.38 12.59
CA ARG A 615 10.74 -18.94 12.43
C ARG A 615 10.83 -20.40 12.88
N LEU A 616 10.08 -20.79 13.91
CA LEU A 616 9.98 -22.19 14.36
C LEU A 616 9.12 -23.05 13.41
N LYS A 617 8.09 -22.47 12.77
CA LYS A 617 7.12 -23.19 11.93
C LYS A 617 7.60 -23.41 10.49
N GLU A 618 8.44 -22.52 9.93
CA GLU A 618 8.98 -22.63 8.56
C GLU A 618 9.77 -23.93 8.30
N ARG A 619 10.14 -24.69 9.34
CA ARG A 619 10.78 -26.00 9.22
C ARG A 619 9.81 -27.19 9.10
N ARG A 620 8.50 -27.02 9.31
CA ARG A 620 7.54 -28.16 9.29
C ARG A 620 7.17 -28.69 7.90
N ARG A 621 7.72 -28.15 6.80
CA ARG A 621 7.58 -28.75 5.47
C ARG A 621 8.88 -29.47 5.09
N PRO A 622 8.90 -30.82 5.08
CA PRO A 622 9.90 -31.53 4.28
C PRO A 622 9.64 -31.18 2.81
N VAL A 623 10.71 -30.87 2.07
CA VAL A 623 10.65 -30.94 0.60
C VAL A 623 10.37 -32.41 0.27
N ALA A 624 9.19 -32.70 -0.28
CA ALA A 624 8.91 -34.00 -0.86
C ALA A 624 9.84 -34.16 -2.07
N SER A 625 10.95 -34.89 -1.89
CA SER A 625 11.63 -35.50 -3.03
C SER A 625 10.70 -36.59 -3.55
N SER A 626 10.27 -36.44 -4.80
CA SER A 626 9.59 -37.47 -5.59
C SER A 626 10.28 -38.82 -5.45
N SER A 627 9.57 -39.80 -4.90
CA SER A 627 9.97 -41.20 -4.86
C SER A 627 9.78 -41.83 -6.24
N GLU A 628 10.86 -42.30 -6.85
CA GLU A 628 10.81 -43.46 -7.75
C GLU A 628 11.24 -44.70 -6.97
N THR A 629 10.37 -45.71 -7.04
CA THR A 629 10.40 -47.04 -6.45
C THR A 629 11.61 -47.89 -6.85
N LEU A 630 12.17 -48.69 -5.93
CA LEU A 630 12.35 -50.15 -6.09
C LEU A 630 12.91 -50.82 -4.80
N HIS A 631 12.64 -52.13 -4.72
CA HIS A 631 12.47 -53.00 -3.55
C HIS A 631 13.73 -53.38 -2.72
N GLN A 632 13.46 -53.73 -1.46
CA GLN A 632 14.26 -54.44 -0.42
C GLN A 632 14.75 -55.85 -0.86
N PRO A 633 15.73 -56.55 -0.20
CA PRO A 633 15.65 -56.89 1.24
C PRO A 633 16.95 -57.17 2.08
N SER A 634 16.75 -57.07 3.41
CA SER A 634 17.32 -57.80 4.58
C SER A 634 18.71 -58.46 4.59
N SER A 635 19.52 -58.19 5.63
CA SER A 635 19.84 -59.14 6.74
C SER A 635 20.98 -58.68 7.67
N SER A 636 20.67 -58.61 8.97
CA SER A 636 21.45 -58.97 10.19
C SER A 636 22.97 -59.23 10.14
N ALA A 637 23.74 -58.61 11.06
CA ALA A 637 24.36 -59.24 12.25
C ALA A 637 25.62 -58.50 12.78
N THR A 638 25.45 -57.92 13.98
CA THR A 638 26.22 -57.94 15.24
C THR A 638 27.71 -58.40 15.34
N VAL A 639 28.44 -57.76 16.30
CA VAL A 639 29.50 -58.26 17.25
C VAL A 639 30.90 -57.59 17.07
N VAL A 640 31.36 -56.63 17.93
CA VAL A 640 32.19 -56.72 19.19
C VAL A 640 33.69 -56.98 18.85
N ASP A 641 34.78 -56.48 19.46
CA ASP A 641 35.11 -55.62 20.62
C ASP A 641 36.57 -55.08 20.50
N GLU A 642 36.92 -54.20 21.44
CA GLU A 642 38.20 -54.08 22.18
C GLU A 642 39.51 -53.59 21.53
N GLY A 643 40.20 -52.73 22.29
CA GLY A 643 41.63 -52.95 22.54
C GLY A 643 42.60 -51.76 22.45
N ALA A 644 42.56 -50.89 23.46
CA ALA A 644 43.69 -50.36 24.25
C ALA A 644 44.97 -49.74 23.62
N GLU A 645 45.24 -48.53 24.14
CA GLU A 645 46.49 -48.02 24.75
C GLU A 645 47.63 -47.39 23.92
N PHE A 646 47.98 -46.17 24.38
CA PHE A 646 49.17 -45.36 24.08
C PHE A 646 50.33 -45.72 25.02
N PRO A 647 51.59 -45.35 24.67
CA PRO A 647 52.27 -44.38 25.53
C PRO A 647 53.17 -43.33 24.83
N THR A 648 52.95 -42.08 25.22
CA THR A 648 53.88 -41.07 25.79
C THR A 648 55.32 -40.81 25.28
N SER A 649 55.54 -39.49 25.05
CA SER A 649 56.72 -38.67 25.41
C SER A 649 58.02 -38.87 24.59
N SER A 650 58.96 -37.95 24.43
CA SER A 650 59.15 -36.51 24.71
C SER A 650 60.62 -36.25 24.34
N LYS A 651 60.95 -35.14 23.66
CA LYS A 651 62.06 -34.20 23.99
C LYS A 651 62.47 -33.29 22.82
N ASN A 652 62.22 -32.00 23.01
CA ASN A 652 63.22 -30.93 23.13
C ASN A 652 64.26 -30.68 22.01
N ASN A 653 64.04 -29.57 21.31
CA ASN A 653 64.68 -28.26 21.54
C ASN A 653 65.56 -27.65 20.42
N THR A 654 65.42 -26.31 20.41
CA THR A 654 66.37 -25.24 20.07
C THR A 654 66.52 -24.73 18.63
N LYS A 655 66.09 -23.46 18.50
CA LYS A 655 66.80 -22.27 17.96
C LYS A 655 66.99 -22.21 16.44
N ASP A 656 66.93 -21.06 15.77
CA ASP A 656 66.51 -19.68 16.04
C ASP A 656 66.60 -18.95 14.67
N HIS A 657 65.91 -17.81 14.57
CA HIS A 657 66.19 -16.66 13.70
C HIS A 657 65.77 -16.60 12.20
N ASP A 658 64.81 -15.69 11.99
CA ASP A 658 64.87 -14.49 11.14
C ASP A 658 64.66 -14.61 9.61
N GLY A 659 63.44 -14.25 9.18
CA GLY A 659 63.18 -12.87 8.76
C GLY A 659 63.44 -12.44 7.30
N ILE A 660 62.32 -12.22 6.59
CA ILE A 660 62.01 -11.03 5.74
C ILE A 660 62.32 -11.06 4.22
N LEU A 661 61.21 -11.29 3.47
CA LEU A 661 60.62 -10.58 2.30
C LEU A 661 61.34 -10.39 0.92
N LYS A 662 60.47 -10.58 -0.11
CA LYS A 662 60.51 -10.19 -1.56
C LYS A 662 61.24 -11.17 -2.50
N GLY A 663 60.75 -11.48 -3.69
CA GLY A 663 59.60 -11.04 -4.47
C GLY A 663 59.73 -11.57 -5.92
N PHE A 664 58.61 -12.07 -6.46
CA PHE A 664 58.18 -12.22 -7.85
C PHE A 664 59.14 -12.15 -9.06
N LEU A 665 58.89 -13.12 -9.97
CA LEU A 665 59.19 -13.23 -11.42
C LEU A 665 60.47 -13.99 -11.80
N ASP A 666 60.30 -15.27 -12.15
CA ASP A 666 60.75 -15.79 -13.45
C ASP A 666 59.95 -17.05 -13.83
N SER A 667 59.35 -17.00 -15.02
CA SER A 667 58.48 -18.00 -15.62
C SER A 667 59.29 -18.98 -16.47
N ASN A 668 59.42 -20.22 -16.00
CA ASN A 668 59.95 -21.32 -16.81
C ASN A 668 58.87 -21.89 -17.74
N PRO A 669 59.20 -22.24 -19.00
CA PRO A 669 58.27 -22.92 -19.89
C PRO A 669 57.96 -24.34 -19.37
N LEU A 670 56.68 -24.70 -19.40
CA LEU A 670 56.17 -25.98 -18.88
C LEU A 670 56.82 -27.17 -19.59
N THR A 671 57.18 -28.18 -18.80
CA THR A 671 57.77 -29.42 -19.28
C THR A 671 56.74 -30.29 -20.04
N PRO A 672 57.17 -31.20 -20.92
CA PRO A 672 56.28 -32.14 -21.61
C PRO A 672 55.37 -32.93 -20.67
N MET A 673 55.84 -33.27 -19.47
CA MET A 673 55.09 -33.99 -18.45
C MET A 673 54.01 -33.12 -17.79
N GLU A 674 54.25 -31.82 -17.65
CA GLU A 674 53.24 -30.86 -17.19
C GLU A 674 52.20 -30.56 -18.28
N MET A 675 52.63 -30.49 -19.55
CA MET A 675 51.72 -30.40 -20.69
C MET A 675 50.84 -31.65 -20.82
N GLU A 676 51.39 -32.84 -20.61
CA GLU A 676 50.65 -34.10 -20.61
C GLU A 676 49.67 -34.19 -19.42
N THR A 677 50.06 -33.67 -18.26
CA THR A 677 49.18 -33.57 -17.07
C THR A 677 48.04 -32.56 -17.29
N ILE A 678 48.30 -31.46 -17.99
CA ILE A 678 47.29 -30.46 -18.35
C ILE A 678 46.37 -31.01 -19.45
N ALA A 679 46.92 -31.68 -20.47
CA ALA A 679 46.16 -32.36 -21.51
C ALA A 679 45.27 -33.47 -20.94
N TYR A 680 45.77 -34.26 -19.99
CA TYR A 680 44.99 -35.26 -19.25
C TYR A 680 43.87 -34.63 -18.41
N LYS A 681 44.13 -33.49 -17.75
CA LYS A 681 43.12 -32.71 -16.99
C LYS A 681 42.07 -32.03 -17.88
N ILE A 682 42.42 -31.69 -19.11
CA ILE A 682 41.50 -31.12 -20.12
C ILE A 682 40.67 -32.24 -20.77
N ALA A 683 41.28 -33.37 -21.11
CA ALA A 683 40.62 -34.54 -21.69
C ALA A 683 39.63 -35.20 -20.70
N THR A 684 39.96 -35.24 -19.40
CA THR A 684 39.07 -35.77 -18.35
C THR A 684 37.91 -34.83 -17.99
N LYS A 685 37.95 -33.55 -18.39
CA LYS A 685 36.82 -32.60 -18.25
C LYS A 685 35.86 -32.62 -19.44
N SER A 686 36.24 -33.18 -20.59
CA SER A 686 35.42 -33.19 -21.82
C SER A 686 34.68 -34.50 -22.10
N LEU A 687 34.79 -35.53 -21.24
CA LEU A 687 34.10 -36.83 -21.39
C LEU A 687 33.17 -37.14 -20.21
N ARG A 688 32.21 -36.23 -19.96
CA ARG A 688 31.04 -36.49 -19.08
C ARG A 688 29.75 -36.73 -19.86
N THR A 689 29.87 -37.16 -21.11
CA THR A 689 28.76 -37.67 -21.93
C THR A 689 29.21 -38.93 -22.65
N ALA A 690 29.36 -40.01 -21.89
CA ALA A 690 29.31 -41.38 -22.36
C ALA A 690 29.11 -42.27 -21.13
N GLU A 691 27.89 -42.76 -20.93
CA GLU A 691 27.71 -43.97 -20.14
C GLU A 691 28.39 -45.13 -20.87
N PRO A 692 29.09 -45.98 -20.14
CA PRO A 692 28.82 -47.39 -20.31
C PRO A 692 28.44 -48.03 -18.98
N ASP A 693 27.38 -48.83 -19.05
CA ASP A 693 27.04 -49.84 -18.07
C ASP A 693 28.26 -50.68 -17.70
N VAL A 694 28.80 -50.43 -16.51
CA VAL A 694 29.70 -51.37 -15.83
C VAL A 694 29.09 -51.64 -14.47
N ALA A 695 28.69 -52.91 -14.30
CA ALA A 695 28.10 -53.45 -13.09
C ALA A 695 28.80 -52.94 -11.82
N LYS A 696 28.06 -52.22 -10.98
CA LYS A 696 28.52 -51.78 -9.67
C LYS A 696 28.66 -53.00 -8.76
N THR A 697 29.86 -53.58 -8.71
CA THR A 697 30.30 -54.37 -7.55
C THR A 697 30.16 -53.49 -6.30
N GLN A 698 29.39 -53.96 -5.32
CA GLN A 698 29.26 -53.34 -4.00
C GLN A 698 30.64 -53.27 -3.34
N ARG A 699 31.31 -52.12 -3.47
CA ARG A 699 32.56 -51.85 -2.76
C ARG A 699 32.22 -51.43 -1.34
N ALA A 700 32.88 -52.04 -0.35
CA ALA A 700 32.80 -51.59 1.02
C ALA A 700 33.19 -50.10 1.11
N PRO A 701 32.47 -49.28 1.90
CA PRO A 701 32.67 -47.84 1.95
C PRO A 701 34.11 -47.52 2.31
N THR A 702 34.76 -46.72 1.46
CA THR A 702 36.15 -46.32 1.67
C THR A 702 36.26 -45.40 2.90
N ALA A 703 37.46 -45.25 3.46
CA ALA A 703 37.70 -44.31 4.58
C ALA A 703 37.22 -42.89 4.23
N TYR A 704 37.36 -42.48 2.97
CA TYR A 704 36.82 -41.23 2.44
C TYR A 704 35.28 -41.18 2.45
N ASP A 705 34.59 -42.28 2.14
CA ASP A 705 33.12 -42.32 2.17
C ASP A 705 32.57 -42.29 3.60
N LYS A 706 33.25 -42.96 4.55
CA LYS A 706 32.92 -42.89 5.99
C LYS A 706 33.19 -41.49 6.54
N GLN A 707 34.29 -40.86 6.14
CA GLN A 707 34.62 -39.49 6.51
C GLN A 707 33.65 -38.49 5.89
N LYS A 708 33.18 -38.71 4.66
CA LYS A 708 32.15 -37.91 3.99
C LYS A 708 30.76 -38.11 4.61
N ALA A 709 30.43 -39.32 5.07
CA ALA A 709 29.19 -39.60 5.81
C ALA A 709 29.22 -38.97 7.21
N ALA A 710 30.36 -39.05 7.91
CA ALA A 710 30.58 -38.36 9.18
C ALA A 710 30.56 -36.83 9.00
N TRP A 711 31.15 -36.31 7.92
CA TRP A 711 31.11 -34.89 7.57
C TRP A 711 29.70 -34.42 7.19
N ARG A 712 28.91 -35.25 6.48
CA ARG A 712 27.49 -34.99 6.22
C ARG A 712 26.63 -35.08 7.48
N ALA A 713 26.92 -36.01 8.40
CA ALA A 713 26.26 -36.08 9.70
C ALA A 713 26.64 -34.88 10.60
N GLN A 714 27.85 -34.37 10.47
CA GLN A 714 28.35 -33.18 11.14
C GLN A 714 27.78 -31.88 10.52
N GLU A 715 27.64 -31.80 9.19
CA GLU A 715 26.94 -30.71 8.48
C GLU A 715 25.43 -30.68 8.78
N GLN A 716 24.80 -31.86 8.97
CA GLN A 716 23.42 -31.98 9.44
C GLN A 716 23.27 -31.65 10.94
N GLY A 717 24.31 -31.88 11.75
CA GLY A 717 24.37 -31.48 13.16
C GLY A 717 24.54 -29.96 13.34
N ILE A 718 25.34 -29.30 12.49
CA ILE A 718 25.57 -27.85 12.48
C ILE A 718 24.32 -27.08 12.00
N ASN A 719 23.45 -27.72 11.20
CA ASN A 719 22.14 -27.19 10.79
C ASN A 719 20.95 -27.87 11.52
N GLY A 720 21.18 -28.45 12.70
CA GLY A 720 20.17 -29.21 13.45
C GLY A 720 19.09 -28.37 14.14
N HIS A 721 18.06 -29.05 14.69
CA HIS A 721 16.94 -28.42 15.43
C HIS A 721 17.45 -27.50 16.54
N ALA A 722 18.49 -27.92 17.26
CA ALA A 722 19.08 -27.17 18.36
C ALA A 722 19.73 -25.85 17.90
N TYR A 723 20.47 -25.84 16.78
CA TYR A 723 21.10 -24.63 16.25
C TYR A 723 20.05 -23.62 15.76
N TYR A 724 19.04 -24.06 15.00
CA TYR A 724 17.98 -23.18 14.52
C TYR A 724 17.11 -22.66 15.65
N THR A 725 16.77 -23.51 16.63
CA THR A 725 16.02 -23.08 17.82
C THR A 725 16.87 -22.09 18.62
N ALA A 726 18.14 -22.37 18.89
CA ALA A 726 19.04 -21.45 19.59
C ALA A 726 19.20 -20.12 18.85
N ARG A 727 19.29 -20.12 17.51
CA ARG A 727 19.36 -18.91 16.69
C ARG A 727 18.03 -18.13 16.68
N ALA A 728 16.90 -18.81 16.57
CA ALA A 728 15.58 -18.20 16.62
C ALA A 728 15.29 -17.60 18.00
N THR A 729 15.61 -18.34 19.07
CA THR A 729 15.51 -17.91 20.47
C THR A 729 16.48 -16.77 20.75
N GLY A 730 17.71 -16.84 20.25
CA GLY A 730 18.69 -15.75 20.37
C GLY A 730 18.22 -14.47 19.69
N ARG A 731 17.64 -14.56 18.49
CA ARG A 731 17.03 -13.40 17.83
C ARG A 731 15.80 -12.89 18.57
N PHE A 732 14.94 -13.77 19.07
CA PHE A 732 13.79 -13.38 19.89
C PHE A 732 14.22 -12.64 21.17
N ALA A 733 15.23 -13.15 21.88
CA ALA A 733 15.81 -12.48 23.04
C ALA A 733 16.33 -11.08 22.69
N VAL A 734 17.06 -10.95 21.57
CA VAL A 734 17.53 -9.63 21.07
C VAL A 734 16.36 -8.70 20.76
N ASP A 735 15.30 -9.20 20.12
CA ASP A 735 14.13 -8.41 19.75
C ASP A 735 13.35 -7.95 21.01
N VAL A 736 13.20 -8.82 22.01
CA VAL A 736 12.61 -8.50 23.33
C VAL A 736 13.48 -7.50 24.09
N THR A 737 14.79 -7.71 24.19
CA THR A 737 15.70 -6.78 24.87
C THR A 737 15.67 -5.39 24.21
N LYS A 738 15.63 -5.32 22.87
CA LYS A 738 15.46 -4.05 22.15
C LYS A 738 14.13 -3.37 22.48
N ALA A 739 13.03 -4.11 22.54
CA ALA A 739 11.72 -3.57 22.91
C ALA A 739 11.73 -3.03 24.35
N SER A 740 12.29 -3.78 25.31
CA SER A 740 12.41 -3.38 26.71
C SER A 740 13.30 -2.16 26.91
N LEU A 741 14.43 -2.06 26.19
CA LEU A 741 15.31 -0.87 26.24
C LEU A 741 14.67 0.36 25.61
N LYS A 742 13.76 0.19 24.64
CA LYS A 742 13.01 1.29 24.03
C LYS A 742 11.81 1.74 24.85
N ALA A 743 11.30 0.91 25.76
CA ALA A 743 10.06 1.19 26.49
C ALA A 743 10.11 2.46 27.34
N PRO A 744 11.16 2.74 28.15
CA PRO A 744 11.23 3.98 28.94
C PRO A 744 11.29 5.22 28.04
N VAL A 745 12.09 5.16 26.97
CA VAL A 745 12.22 6.26 26.00
C VAL A 745 10.88 6.52 25.33
N ALA A 746 10.18 5.48 24.86
CA ALA A 746 8.87 5.59 24.23
C ALA A 746 7.79 6.08 25.22
N PHE A 747 7.83 5.64 26.48
CA PHE A 747 6.90 6.08 27.54
C PHE A 747 6.98 7.58 27.76
N PHE A 748 8.18 8.08 28.06
CA PHE A 748 8.32 9.49 28.32
C PHE A 748 8.18 10.33 27.04
N TYR A 749 8.62 9.85 25.87
CA TYR A 749 8.40 10.52 24.58
C TYR A 749 6.91 10.74 24.30
N ASN A 750 6.08 9.71 24.50
CA ASN A 750 4.63 9.82 24.26
C ASN A 750 3.93 10.69 25.31
N ILE A 751 4.35 10.66 26.57
CA ILE A 751 3.84 11.57 27.61
C ILE A 751 4.20 13.02 27.29
N ALA A 752 5.45 13.28 26.86
CA ALA A 752 5.91 14.60 26.49
C ALA A 752 5.20 15.14 25.24
N ASN A 753 4.88 14.27 24.28
CA ASN A 753 3.97 14.62 23.18
C ASN A 753 2.58 14.98 23.72
N GLY A 754 2.08 14.20 24.67
CA GLY A 754 0.82 14.48 25.37
C GLY A 754 0.76 15.90 25.96
N PHE A 755 1.80 16.32 26.68
CA PHE A 755 1.87 17.67 27.26
C PHE A 755 1.96 18.76 26.18
N HIS A 756 2.74 18.53 25.13
CA HIS A 756 2.97 19.46 24.03
C HIS A 756 1.75 19.68 23.15
N ASN A 757 1.02 18.61 22.87
CA ASN A 757 -0.12 18.65 21.96
C ASN A 757 -1.38 19.13 22.66
N TYR A 758 -1.57 18.82 23.95
CA TYR A 758 -2.82 19.10 24.67
C TYR A 758 -3.33 20.55 24.57
N PRO A 759 -2.48 21.60 24.55
CA PRO A 759 -2.92 22.97 24.31
C PRO A 759 -3.70 23.14 22.99
N SER A 760 -3.24 22.54 21.88
CA SER A 760 -4.00 22.58 20.61
C SER A 760 -5.35 21.87 20.69
N TYR A 761 -5.39 20.71 21.37
CA TYR A 761 -6.57 19.84 21.39
C TYR A 761 -7.69 20.27 22.35
N SER A 762 -7.36 21.07 23.37
CA SER A 762 -8.32 21.49 24.41
C SER A 762 -8.83 22.93 24.25
N PHE A 763 -8.08 23.84 23.61
CA PHE A 763 -8.39 25.27 23.63
C PHE A 763 -9.01 25.86 22.35
N GLY A 764 -8.93 25.13 21.23
CA GLY A 764 -9.39 25.61 19.92
C GLY A 764 -8.53 26.77 19.39
N ALA A 765 -8.00 26.64 18.18
CA ALA A 765 -7.22 27.68 17.49
C ALA A 765 -5.91 28.13 18.19
N THR A 766 -5.16 27.21 18.81
CA THR A 766 -3.74 27.48 19.16
C THR A 766 -2.86 26.53 18.34
N GLU A 767 -2.17 27.06 17.32
CA GLU A 767 -1.16 26.29 16.59
C GLU A 767 -0.03 25.91 17.55
N VAL A 768 0.13 24.62 17.80
CA VAL A 768 1.28 24.10 18.53
C VAL A 768 2.46 24.04 17.57
N ARG A 769 3.61 24.60 18.00
CA ARG A 769 4.83 24.62 17.20
C ARG A 769 5.21 23.17 16.83
N ARG A 770 5.36 22.91 15.52
CA ARG A 770 5.81 21.61 15.03
C ARG A 770 7.29 21.43 15.35
N ARG A 771 7.64 20.27 15.93
CA ARG A 771 8.99 19.97 16.41
C ARG A 771 9.97 19.70 15.26
N GLY A 772 11.25 19.98 15.51
CA GLY A 772 12.34 19.58 14.63
C GLY A 772 12.66 18.07 14.72
N GLU A 773 13.01 17.44 13.60
CA GLU A 773 13.42 16.02 13.60
C GLU A 773 14.73 15.76 14.36
N VAL A 774 14.71 14.75 15.21
CA VAL A 774 15.88 14.25 15.95
C VAL A 774 16.61 13.20 15.11
N THR A 775 17.62 13.64 14.37
CA THR A 775 18.40 12.78 13.44
C THR A 775 19.75 12.30 14.01
N GLY A 776 20.04 12.63 15.27
CA GLY A 776 21.26 12.23 15.98
C GLY A 776 21.43 12.96 17.31
N LEU A 777 22.40 12.54 18.14
CA LEU A 777 22.61 13.06 19.50
C LEU A 777 22.74 14.60 19.57
N GLY A 778 23.57 15.19 18.71
CA GLY A 778 23.79 16.64 18.70
C GLY A 778 22.55 17.43 18.29
N ARG A 779 21.79 16.93 17.31
CA ARG A 779 20.52 17.56 16.90
C ARG A 779 19.41 17.32 17.90
N GLY A 780 19.40 16.17 18.58
CA GLY A 780 18.50 15.87 19.68
C GLY A 780 18.68 16.82 20.87
N LEU A 781 19.93 17.11 21.25
CA LEU A 781 20.25 18.11 22.27
C LEU A 781 19.83 19.52 21.84
N ARG A 782 20.08 19.89 20.58
CA ARG A 782 19.68 21.20 20.04
C ARG A 782 18.17 21.37 20.00
N VAL A 783 17.44 20.38 19.48
CA VAL A 783 15.97 20.37 19.46
C VAL A 783 15.43 20.41 20.89
N ALA A 784 15.99 19.64 21.82
CA ALA A 784 15.57 19.70 23.23
C ALA A 784 15.80 21.08 23.86
N GLY A 785 16.91 21.75 23.54
CA GLY A 785 17.19 23.12 24.01
C GLY A 785 16.26 24.16 23.38
N GLU A 786 16.02 24.08 22.07
CA GLU A 786 15.07 24.95 21.35
C GLU A 786 13.66 24.78 21.92
N GLU A 787 13.20 23.53 22.12
CA GLU A 787 11.89 23.22 22.73
C GLU A 787 11.78 23.70 24.18
N PHE A 788 12.85 23.57 24.97
CA PHE A 788 12.87 24.07 26.35
C PHE A 788 12.72 25.60 26.40
N VAL A 789 13.54 26.33 25.64
CA VAL A 789 13.51 27.80 25.64
C VAL A 789 12.20 28.33 25.09
N LEU A 790 11.75 27.77 23.97
CA LEU A 790 10.53 28.20 23.32
C LEU A 790 9.28 27.80 24.10
N GLY A 791 9.24 26.60 24.69
CA GLY A 791 8.14 26.14 25.55
C GLY A 791 8.04 26.98 26.82
N PHE A 792 9.17 27.36 27.41
CA PHE A 792 9.20 28.28 28.55
C PHE A 792 8.69 29.67 28.15
N TRP A 793 9.12 30.19 27.00
CA TRP A 793 8.60 31.45 26.46
C TRP A 793 7.08 31.40 26.24
N ASP A 794 6.57 30.33 25.61
CA ASP A 794 5.15 30.16 25.31
C ASP A 794 4.32 29.97 26.59
N ALA A 795 4.87 29.33 27.63
CA ALA A 795 4.23 29.20 28.93
C ALA A 795 3.99 30.57 29.58
N PHE A 796 5.02 31.41 29.67
CA PHE A 796 4.93 32.70 30.35
C PHE A 796 4.24 33.78 29.52
N SER A 797 4.53 33.84 28.21
CA SER A 797 3.84 34.78 27.31
C SER A 797 2.35 34.44 27.18
N GLY A 798 1.98 33.16 27.21
CA GLY A 798 0.59 32.70 27.14
C GLY A 798 -0.29 33.16 28.31
N VAL A 799 0.29 33.40 29.50
CA VAL A 799 -0.43 33.94 30.66
C VAL A 799 -0.94 35.36 30.42
N VAL A 800 -0.27 36.13 29.55
CA VAL A 800 -0.62 37.52 29.25
C VAL A 800 -1.32 37.65 27.89
N MET A 801 -0.81 36.96 26.87
CA MET A 801 -1.32 37.05 25.50
C MET A 801 -2.70 36.43 25.35
N LYS A 802 -2.99 35.30 26.01
CA LYS A 802 -4.30 34.62 25.86
C LYS A 802 -5.48 35.37 26.48
N PRO A 803 -5.35 36.00 27.66
CA PRO A 803 -6.33 36.96 28.15
C PRO A 803 -6.55 38.12 27.19
N TYR A 804 -5.47 38.70 26.65
CA TYR A 804 -5.55 39.83 25.73
C TYR A 804 -6.26 39.47 24.41
N GLU A 805 -5.82 38.42 23.73
CA GLU A 805 -6.43 37.90 22.49
C GLU A 805 -7.91 37.56 22.70
N SER A 806 -8.22 36.79 23.75
CA SER A 806 -9.62 36.38 24.01
C SER A 806 -10.50 37.58 24.39
N THR A 807 -9.96 38.61 25.05
CA THR A 807 -10.70 39.84 25.35
C THR A 807 -10.94 40.69 24.12
N LYS A 808 -9.98 40.69 23.17
CA LYS A 808 -10.14 41.37 21.88
C LYS A 808 -11.24 40.71 21.04
N ASP A 809 -11.35 39.39 21.07
CA ASP A 809 -12.30 38.64 20.24
C ASP A 809 -13.71 38.52 20.87
N GLU A 810 -13.81 38.36 22.20
CA GLU A 810 -15.09 38.10 22.90
C GLU A 810 -15.41 39.11 24.04
N GLY A 811 -14.67 40.22 24.15
CA GLY A 811 -14.89 41.24 25.18
C GLY A 811 -14.66 40.72 26.61
N ALA A 812 -15.39 41.26 27.60
CA ALA A 812 -15.22 40.90 29.02
C ALA A 812 -15.46 39.40 29.32
N ARG A 813 -16.32 38.73 28.54
CA ARG A 813 -16.56 37.28 28.65
C ARG A 813 -15.36 36.47 28.13
N GLY A 814 -14.63 37.03 27.17
CA GLY A 814 -13.37 36.50 26.65
C GLY A 814 -12.21 36.57 27.63
N PHE A 815 -12.15 37.59 28.49
CA PHE A 815 -11.08 37.73 29.50
C PHE A 815 -11.03 36.52 30.44
N GLY A 816 -12.16 36.12 31.03
CA GLY A 816 -12.22 34.96 31.93
C GLY A 816 -11.83 33.64 31.24
N LYS A 817 -12.26 33.44 30.00
CA LYS A 817 -11.83 32.29 29.17
C LYS A 817 -10.34 32.36 28.87
N GLY A 818 -9.81 33.54 28.57
CA GLY A 818 -8.40 33.78 28.26
C GLY A 818 -7.48 33.58 29.46
N VAL A 819 -7.90 33.97 30.67
CA VAL A 819 -7.18 33.68 31.93
C VAL A 819 -7.14 32.18 32.20
N LEU A 820 -8.25 31.47 32.03
CA LEU A 820 -8.29 30.01 32.18
C LEU A 820 -7.42 29.29 31.13
N ARG A 821 -7.44 29.77 29.88
CA ARG A 821 -6.57 29.29 28.79
C ARG A 821 -5.10 29.54 29.08
N GLY A 822 -4.74 30.73 29.57
CA GLY A 822 -3.37 31.09 29.95
C GLY A 822 -2.83 30.27 31.12
N ALA A 823 -3.62 30.11 32.20
CA ALA A 823 -3.22 29.33 33.37
C ALA A 823 -3.05 27.83 33.06
N ARG A 824 -3.93 27.26 32.24
CA ARG A 824 -3.78 25.86 31.78
C ARG A 824 -2.62 25.74 30.79
N GLY A 825 -2.51 26.62 29.81
CA GLY A 825 -1.40 26.65 28.85
C GLY A 825 -0.04 26.71 29.56
N PHE A 826 0.09 27.50 30.61
CA PHE A 826 1.27 27.56 31.47
C PHE A 826 1.66 26.19 32.05
N ALA A 827 0.70 25.47 32.67
CA ALA A 827 0.96 24.16 33.26
C ALA A 827 1.37 23.09 32.24
N TYR A 828 0.72 23.06 31.07
CA TYR A 828 1.00 22.06 30.04
C TYR A 828 2.27 22.39 29.23
N ASN A 829 2.54 23.67 28.95
CA ASN A 829 3.77 24.10 28.26
C ASN A 829 5.01 23.90 29.15
N LEU A 830 4.90 24.12 30.47
CA LEU A 830 5.98 23.76 31.41
C LEU A 830 6.18 22.25 31.51
N GLY A 831 5.10 21.47 31.58
CA GLY A 831 5.18 20.01 31.49
C GLY A 831 5.85 19.54 30.20
N ALA A 832 5.62 20.22 29.07
CA ALA A 832 6.29 19.94 27.82
C ALA A 832 7.79 20.30 27.81
N CYS A 833 8.29 21.13 28.73
CA CYS A 833 9.70 21.54 28.84
C CYS A 833 10.58 20.55 29.64
N GLU A 834 10.02 19.91 30.66
CA GLU A 834 10.79 19.06 31.59
C GLU A 834 11.24 17.72 30.96
N PHE A 835 10.40 17.14 30.11
CA PHE A 835 10.67 15.85 29.49
C PHE A 835 11.71 15.90 28.34
N PRO A 836 11.73 16.90 27.43
CA PRO A 836 12.75 17.10 26.38
C PRO A 836 14.19 16.83 26.75
N ILE A 837 14.62 17.36 27.90
CA ILE A 837 16.01 17.33 28.34
C ILE A 837 16.45 15.90 28.70
N VAL A 838 15.54 15.05 29.16
CA VAL A 838 15.83 13.69 29.64
C VAL A 838 15.82 12.65 28.51
N ILE A 839 15.03 12.87 27.44
CA ILE A 839 14.61 11.79 26.51
C ILE A 839 15.23 11.91 25.11
N TRP A 840 15.48 13.13 24.63
CA TRP A 840 15.93 13.38 23.27
C TRP A 840 17.41 13.03 23.05
N PRO A 841 18.33 13.21 24.02
CA PRO A 841 19.71 12.75 23.86
C PRO A 841 19.82 11.22 23.70
N PRO A 842 19.13 10.37 24.50
CA PRO A 842 19.07 8.93 24.26
C PRO A 842 18.45 8.53 22.91
N GLN A 843 17.39 9.23 22.46
CA GLN A 843 16.72 8.95 21.17
C GLN A 843 17.63 9.24 19.97
N GLY A 844 18.46 10.28 20.06
CA GLY A 844 19.52 10.59 19.09
C GLY A 844 20.68 9.59 19.05
N ARG A 845 20.82 8.68 20.03
CA ARG A 845 21.77 7.54 19.96
C ARG A 845 21.19 6.32 19.26
N GLN A 846 19.86 6.17 19.26
CA GLN A 846 19.19 5.01 18.65
C GLN A 846 18.89 5.19 17.16
N THR A 847 18.92 6.43 16.67
CA THR A 847 18.94 6.77 15.25
C THR A 847 20.38 6.62 14.74
N PRO A 848 20.69 5.64 13.87
CA PRO A 848 22.00 5.59 13.25
C PRO A 848 22.23 6.89 12.48
N CYS A 849 23.45 7.42 12.49
CA CYS A 849 23.88 8.27 11.38
C CYS A 849 23.46 7.56 10.10
N THR A 850 22.68 8.23 9.25
CA THR A 850 22.39 7.77 7.90
C THR A 850 23.72 7.47 7.22
N THR A 851 24.17 6.23 7.24
CA THR A 851 25.10 5.71 6.25
C THR A 851 24.31 5.74 4.96
N GLN A 852 24.48 6.87 4.26
CA GLN A 852 23.91 7.18 2.97
C GLN A 852 24.39 6.14 1.97
N CYS A 853 23.51 5.79 1.02
CA CYS A 853 23.80 4.89 -0.09
C CYS A 853 25.03 5.35 -0.89
#